data_AF-A0A505DM54-F1
#
_entry.id   AF-A0A505DM54-F1
#
_cell.length_a   1.000
_cell.length_b   1.000
_cell.length_c   1.000
_cell.angle_alpha   90.00
_cell.angle_beta   90.00
_cell.angle_gamma   90.00
#
_symmetry.space_group_name_H-M   'P 1'
#
loop_
_entity.id
_entity.type
_entity.pdbx_description
1 polymer ?
#
loop_
_entity_poly.entity_id
_entity_poly.type
_entity_poly.pdbx_seq_one_letter_code
_entity_poly.pdbx_strand_id
1 'polypeptide(L)'
;MSGMGVEAGAQAARSRALAVLRIRSRALAVALLPAAAAVVLLVGGATGHLNGEGWHVTRWIVSVVALLALLAAAGIALVVARARPAMSPTVGLTEQSAPDLYRMVRDLADRLDVPAPSAIALTPDCDSWLEDRTHRAHGPPRPPESQDETSGVAGGRGFRNLRRALGFGRAGGRAGSPALAGAGPYRQSPHRPSGAPVLVIGSPFLWWMRVGELRAVLAPVVAGTGPSAHPDIAAARRFVRGLDAAVAVTSAPTRGPVTRMVLACVGWVARLLLRSCRGHAGEMERGVAAAAAERAQAVDYGLRIVAQEQVGLAYAGWDRLLTRVALPAWRMGRWPSRLDAGVVAALTELSRRDRLAEGFASRLGERPACDLLEEPGAVDEAASLLAARLFHGGPPEAGSDWAPVDWSEYPDEVVDRKWRTDAARLHRVLDALGMNRSSGPAAVGTEGPTLSRVIEHLTGTGTGTGTGTGTGTEAGTGRDDAPVTQDDLDTHDTHDAQDTLNTHDSHRVVDDDAMYGGEDDDGGGVANERSAALAAGLSAELAREEAAAPTARAASPAGSAGQGGPDTALLDDGMLPLFPLQPPRTGRELLTDHVTAMVCCAATDTAGASPGLDWLDGPSLLINGERSADLAPRVLRLVENGDPTPLRDWLLHLGIRPEKPVRLV
;
A
#
# COMPACT_ATOMS: atom_id res chain seq x y z
N MET A 1 26.95 -25.57 19.01
CA MET A 1 27.56 -24.44 18.26
C MET A 1 26.55 -23.32 17.93
N SER A 2 25.23 -23.50 18.12
CA SER A 2 24.19 -22.49 17.80
C SER A 2 24.12 -21.28 18.73
N GLY A 3 24.51 -21.41 20.01
CA GLY A 3 24.46 -20.29 20.97
C GLY A 3 25.41 -19.13 20.64
N MET A 4 26.57 -19.41 20.04
CA MET A 4 27.57 -18.37 19.70
C MET A 4 27.13 -17.46 18.55
N GLY A 5 26.34 -17.96 17.58
CA GLY A 5 25.81 -17.14 16.48
C GLY A 5 24.79 -16.12 16.97
N VAL A 6 23.82 -16.59 17.76
CA VAL A 6 22.71 -15.77 18.27
C VAL A 6 23.22 -14.60 19.11
N GLU A 7 24.25 -14.86 19.91
CA GLU A 7 24.94 -13.83 20.69
C GLU A 7 25.71 -12.86 19.79
N ALA A 8 26.37 -13.33 18.73
CA ALA A 8 27.13 -12.49 17.81
C ALA A 8 26.22 -11.50 17.05
N GLY A 9 25.06 -11.94 16.55
CA GLY A 9 24.10 -11.06 15.87
C GLY A 9 23.55 -9.97 16.80
N ALA A 10 23.18 -10.35 18.03
CA ALA A 10 22.67 -9.41 19.04
C ALA A 10 23.76 -8.41 19.50
N GLN A 11 25.00 -8.86 19.66
CA GLN A 11 26.14 -8.01 20.00
C GLN A 11 26.49 -7.04 18.86
N ALA A 12 26.46 -7.52 17.61
CA ALA A 12 26.65 -6.68 16.43
C ALA A 12 25.59 -5.58 16.36
N ALA A 13 24.30 -5.93 16.55
CA ALA A 13 23.22 -4.96 16.62
C ALA A 13 23.43 -3.92 17.72
N ARG A 14 23.80 -4.36 18.93
CA ARG A 14 24.10 -3.48 20.06
C ARG A 14 25.27 -2.53 19.77
N SER A 15 26.33 -3.02 19.14
CA SER A 15 27.50 -2.20 18.79
C SER A 15 27.12 -1.04 17.86
N ARG A 16 26.23 -1.29 16.90
CA ARG A 16 25.71 -0.29 15.96
C ARG A 16 24.69 0.64 16.62
N ALA A 17 23.87 0.14 17.54
CA ALA A 17 23.01 0.98 18.38
C ALA A 17 23.84 1.99 19.20
N LEU A 18 24.94 1.55 19.80
CA LEU A 18 25.86 2.43 20.52
C LEU A 18 26.52 3.46 19.59
N ALA A 19 26.80 3.12 18.33
CA ALA A 19 27.31 4.08 17.34
C ALA A 19 26.28 5.19 17.05
N VAL A 20 25.00 4.85 16.91
CA VAL A 20 23.90 5.83 16.78
C VAL A 20 23.83 6.74 18.02
N LEU A 21 23.92 6.17 19.22
CA LEU A 21 23.91 6.94 20.47
C LEU A 21 25.17 7.81 20.65
N ARG A 22 26.31 7.39 20.08
CA ARG A 22 27.54 8.22 19.99
C ARG A 22 27.33 9.44 19.10
N ILE A 23 26.63 9.31 17.97
CA ILE A 23 26.28 10.46 17.12
C ILE A 23 25.43 11.45 17.90
N ARG A 24 24.40 10.97 18.61
CA ARG A 24 23.56 11.81 19.49
C ARG A 24 24.39 12.55 20.54
N SER A 25 25.28 11.85 21.23
CA SER A 25 26.12 12.45 22.27
C SER A 25 27.18 13.40 21.71
N ARG A 26 27.74 13.14 20.52
CA ARG A 26 28.63 14.08 19.82
C ARG A 26 27.90 15.36 19.41
N ALA A 27 26.68 15.26 18.88
CA ALA A 27 25.86 16.41 18.56
C ALA A 27 25.58 17.28 19.81
N LEU A 28 25.24 16.64 20.93
CA LEU A 28 25.07 17.31 22.20
C LEU A 28 26.38 17.93 22.72
N ALA A 29 27.51 17.24 22.57
CA ALA A 29 28.82 17.78 22.95
C ALA A 29 29.18 19.04 22.14
N VAL A 30 28.93 19.04 20.83
CA VAL A 30 29.13 20.21 19.96
C VAL A 30 28.25 21.38 20.43
N ALA A 31 26.99 21.12 20.78
CA ALA A 31 26.10 22.14 21.32
C ALA A 31 26.55 22.72 22.68
N LEU A 32 27.31 21.95 23.46
CA LEU A 32 27.84 22.37 24.77
C LEU A 32 29.19 23.11 24.68
N LEU A 33 29.90 23.08 23.55
CA LEU A 33 31.21 23.71 23.41
C LEU A 33 31.23 25.21 23.75
N PRO A 34 30.27 26.04 23.28
CA PRO A 34 30.27 27.46 23.61
C PRO A 34 30.04 27.71 25.11
N ALA A 35 29.24 26.86 25.77
CA ALA A 35 29.01 26.94 27.20
C ALA A 35 30.27 26.58 27.99
N ALA A 36 31.03 25.56 27.56
CA ALA A 36 32.32 25.23 28.14
C ALA A 36 33.32 26.39 28.01
N ALA A 37 33.41 27.01 26.83
CA ALA A 37 34.24 28.20 26.60
C ALA A 37 33.81 29.39 27.48
N ALA A 38 32.50 29.64 27.61
CA ALA A 38 31.97 30.68 28.49
C ALA A 38 32.39 30.45 29.95
N VAL A 39 32.29 29.20 30.44
CA VAL A 39 32.73 28.83 31.80
C VAL A 39 34.23 29.08 31.98
N VAL A 40 35.07 28.68 31.02
CA VAL A 40 36.52 28.93 31.08
C VAL A 40 36.83 30.43 31.14
N LEU A 41 36.15 31.26 30.32
CA LEU A 41 36.33 32.72 30.32
C LEU A 41 35.81 33.41 31.58
N LEU A 42 34.75 32.87 32.19
CA LEU A 42 34.22 33.34 33.47
C LEU A 42 35.19 33.02 34.62
N VAL A 43 35.68 31.78 34.67
CA VAL A 43 36.64 31.33 35.70
C VAL A 43 37.97 32.05 35.56
N GLY A 44 38.52 32.18 34.34
CA GLY A 44 39.77 32.89 34.10
C GLY A 44 39.73 34.39 34.44
N GLY A 45 38.53 35.00 34.39
CA GLY A 45 38.30 36.34 34.92
C GLY A 45 38.30 36.37 36.45
N ALA A 46 37.60 35.42 37.08
CA ALA A 46 37.55 35.32 38.54
C ALA A 46 38.92 35.02 39.18
N THR A 47 39.79 34.28 38.50
CA THR A 47 41.16 33.99 38.95
C THR A 47 42.17 35.07 38.56
N GLY A 48 41.73 36.16 37.92
CA GLY A 48 42.56 37.31 37.57
C GLY A 48 43.54 37.11 36.42
N HIS A 49 43.47 35.99 35.69
CA HIS A 49 44.36 35.69 34.57
C HIS A 49 43.90 36.34 33.25
N LEU A 50 42.60 36.65 33.12
CA LEU A 50 41.96 37.21 31.91
C LEU A 50 41.24 38.53 32.21
N ASN A 51 41.99 39.53 32.67
CA ASN A 51 41.49 40.85 33.05
C ASN A 51 41.75 41.89 31.94
N GLY A 52 40.78 42.77 31.69
CA GLY A 52 40.86 43.85 30.69
C GLY A 52 39.54 44.08 29.94
N GLU A 53 39.32 45.29 29.41
CA GLU A 53 38.06 45.70 28.77
C GLU A 53 37.68 44.78 27.59
N GLY A 54 38.64 44.38 26.76
CA GLY A 54 38.43 43.42 25.67
C GLY A 54 38.01 42.01 26.14
N TRP A 55 38.46 41.57 27.33
CA TRP A 55 38.06 40.28 27.91
C TRP A 55 36.64 40.32 28.45
N HIS A 56 36.17 41.48 28.94
CA HIS A 56 34.77 41.66 29.33
C HIS A 56 33.82 41.53 28.14
N VAL A 57 34.14 42.21 27.02
CA VAL A 57 33.35 42.13 25.78
C VAL A 57 33.33 40.69 25.26
N THR A 58 34.50 40.03 25.18
CA THR A 58 34.61 38.63 24.71
C THR A 58 33.79 37.68 25.57
N ARG A 59 33.88 37.79 26.91
CA ARG A 59 33.09 36.97 27.84
C ARG A 59 31.60 37.14 27.64
N TRP A 60 31.14 38.37 27.45
CA TRP A 60 29.73 38.66 27.22
C TRP A 60 29.24 38.05 25.91
N ILE A 61 29.98 38.27 24.80
CA ILE A 61 29.65 37.68 23.49
C ILE A 61 29.59 36.14 23.58
N VAL A 62 30.61 35.50 24.14
CA VAL A 62 30.65 34.02 24.24
C VAL A 62 29.53 33.49 25.13
N SER A 63 29.17 34.20 26.21
CA SER A 63 28.05 33.82 27.09
C SER A 63 26.70 33.92 26.38
N VAL A 64 26.48 34.97 25.59
CA VAL A 64 25.27 35.12 24.77
C VAL A 64 25.20 34.03 23.70
N VAL A 65 26.30 33.76 22.99
CA VAL A 65 26.38 32.66 22.01
C VAL A 65 26.11 31.31 22.68
N ALA A 66 26.64 31.07 23.88
CA ALA A 66 26.38 29.85 24.64
C ALA A 66 24.92 29.69 25.01
N LEU A 67 24.28 30.76 25.49
CA LEU A 67 22.85 30.74 25.81
C LEU A 67 22.00 30.43 24.58
N LEU A 68 22.29 31.10 23.45
CA LEU A 68 21.56 30.88 22.19
C LEU A 68 21.76 29.45 21.66
N ALA A 69 22.98 28.91 21.71
CA ALA A 69 23.27 27.53 21.31
C ALA A 69 22.52 26.51 22.18
N LEU A 70 22.48 26.72 23.50
CA LEU A 70 21.74 25.87 24.43
C LEU A 70 20.23 25.94 24.19
N LEU A 71 19.67 27.13 23.96
CA LEU A 71 18.26 27.31 23.63
C LEU A 71 17.89 26.64 22.30
N ALA A 72 18.72 26.79 21.27
CA ALA A 72 18.54 26.13 20.00
C ALA A 72 18.58 24.59 20.14
N ALA A 73 19.58 24.07 20.86
CA ALA A 73 19.70 22.63 21.12
C ALA A 73 18.51 22.08 21.93
N ALA A 74 18.04 22.82 22.95
CA ALA A 74 16.85 22.47 23.72
C ALA A 74 15.59 22.49 22.84
N GLY A 75 15.47 23.48 21.94
CA GLY A 75 14.38 23.57 20.96
C GLY A 75 14.36 22.36 20.01
N ILE A 76 15.51 22.02 19.42
CA ILE A 76 15.64 20.84 18.54
C ILE A 76 15.30 19.55 19.30
N ALA A 77 15.85 19.37 20.51
CA ALA A 77 15.56 18.20 21.34
C ALA A 77 14.07 18.11 21.72
N LEU A 78 13.41 19.24 21.98
CA LEU A 78 11.99 19.30 22.26
C LEU A 78 11.15 18.92 21.05
N VAL A 79 11.49 19.43 19.85
CA VAL A 79 10.83 19.05 18.60
C VAL A 79 10.97 17.55 18.36
N VAL A 80 12.19 17.01 18.44
CA VAL A 80 12.45 15.56 18.27
C VAL A 80 11.69 14.71 19.30
N ALA A 81 11.61 15.16 20.55
CA ALA A 81 10.91 14.42 21.61
C ALA A 81 9.37 14.50 21.52
N ARG A 82 8.83 15.54 20.90
CA ARG A 82 7.38 15.76 20.75
C ARG A 82 6.84 15.37 19.38
N ALA A 83 7.69 15.32 18.37
CA ALA A 83 7.30 14.85 17.05
C ALA A 83 6.77 13.43 17.18
N ARG A 84 5.59 13.19 16.58
CA ARG A 84 4.94 11.88 16.56
C ARG A 84 5.56 11.10 15.40
N PRO A 85 6.29 10.00 15.68
CA PRO A 85 6.71 9.10 14.62
C PRO A 85 5.49 8.59 13.86
N ALA A 86 5.65 8.44 12.55
CA ALA A 86 4.69 7.70 11.75
C ALA A 86 4.58 6.28 12.33
N MET A 87 3.34 5.83 12.52
CA MET A 87 3.01 4.46 12.86
C MET A 87 2.15 3.91 11.75
N SER A 88 2.28 2.62 11.48
CA SER A 88 1.38 1.97 10.54
C SER A 88 -0.03 1.97 11.14
N PRO A 89 -1.04 2.44 10.41
CA PRO A 89 -2.42 2.27 10.82
C PRO A 89 -2.74 0.78 10.97
N THR A 90 -3.39 0.39 12.07
CA THR A 90 -3.69 -1.01 12.36
C THR A 90 -5.03 -1.20 13.03
N VAL A 91 -5.60 -2.39 12.90
CA VAL A 91 -6.72 -2.89 13.71
C VAL A 91 -6.15 -3.58 14.96
N GLY A 92 -6.36 -3.01 16.14
CA GLY A 92 -5.90 -3.63 17.40
C GLY A 92 -6.69 -4.90 17.72
N LEU A 93 -6.00 -6.01 18.01
CA LEU A 93 -6.65 -7.24 18.48
C LEU A 93 -6.60 -7.31 20.00
N THR A 94 -7.78 -7.38 20.61
CA THR A 94 -7.86 -7.63 22.06
C THR A 94 -7.60 -9.09 22.36
N GLU A 95 -7.17 -9.40 23.58
CA GLU A 95 -7.01 -10.79 24.01
C GLU A 95 -8.33 -11.56 24.03
N GLN A 96 -9.46 -10.86 24.23
CA GLN A 96 -10.79 -11.45 24.20
C GLN A 96 -11.22 -11.84 22.78
N SER A 97 -10.85 -11.06 21.76
CA SER A 97 -11.20 -11.33 20.36
C SER A 97 -10.33 -12.40 19.69
N ALA A 98 -9.17 -12.75 20.28
CA ALA A 98 -8.20 -13.67 19.69
C ALA A 98 -7.41 -14.49 20.73
N PRO A 99 -8.07 -15.20 21.68
CA PRO A 99 -7.39 -15.82 22.80
C PRO A 99 -6.40 -16.91 22.36
N ASP A 100 -6.76 -17.69 21.34
CA ASP A 100 -5.91 -18.75 20.78
C ASP A 100 -4.67 -18.19 20.10
N LEU A 101 -4.81 -17.08 19.38
CA LEU A 101 -3.67 -16.37 18.76
C LEU A 101 -2.71 -15.83 19.83
N TYR A 102 -3.23 -15.20 20.88
CA TYR A 102 -2.42 -14.73 22.00
C TYR A 102 -1.69 -15.87 22.72
N ARG A 103 -2.36 -17.02 22.92
CA ARG A 103 -1.73 -18.20 23.52
C ARG A 103 -0.61 -18.74 22.62
N MET A 104 -0.86 -18.91 21.33
CA MET A 104 0.13 -19.38 20.37
C MET A 104 1.37 -18.48 20.33
N VAL A 105 1.19 -17.15 20.36
CA VAL A 105 2.30 -16.19 20.36
C VAL A 105 3.10 -16.23 21.68
N ARG A 106 2.43 -16.41 22.83
CA ARG A 106 3.10 -16.58 24.12
C ARG A 106 3.89 -17.89 24.18
N ASP A 107 3.28 -19.00 23.77
CA ASP A 107 3.96 -20.30 23.69
C ASP A 107 5.20 -20.24 22.78
N LEU A 108 5.10 -19.49 21.68
CA LEU A 108 6.21 -19.25 20.77
C LEU A 108 7.31 -18.40 21.43
N ALA A 109 6.96 -17.34 22.15
CA ALA A 109 7.92 -16.51 22.89
C ALA A 109 8.63 -17.32 23.99
N ASP A 110 7.90 -18.15 24.72
CA ASP A 110 8.43 -19.02 25.76
C ASP A 110 9.40 -20.06 25.17
N ARG A 111 9.06 -20.68 24.04
CA ARG A 111 9.95 -21.62 23.33
C ARG A 111 11.23 -20.97 22.83
N LEU A 112 11.17 -19.70 22.48
CA LEU A 112 12.30 -18.93 21.96
C LEU A 112 13.13 -18.26 23.08
N ASP A 113 12.70 -18.36 24.33
CA ASP A 113 13.29 -17.69 25.51
C ASP A 113 13.40 -16.16 25.29
N VAL A 114 12.30 -15.54 24.87
CA VAL A 114 12.20 -14.10 24.61
C VAL A 114 10.95 -13.51 25.28
N PRO A 115 10.96 -12.21 25.63
CA PRO A 115 9.77 -11.58 26.20
C PRO A 115 8.61 -11.58 25.20
N ALA A 116 7.41 -11.99 25.64
CA ALA A 116 6.22 -11.91 24.81
C ALA A 116 5.93 -10.47 24.34
N PRO A 117 5.40 -10.29 23.12
CA PRO A 117 4.91 -8.98 22.65
C PRO A 117 3.85 -8.38 23.59
N SER A 118 3.76 -7.05 23.63
CA SER A 118 2.84 -6.35 24.54
C SER A 118 1.38 -6.36 24.09
N ALA A 119 1.15 -6.45 22.77
CA ALA A 119 -0.15 -6.55 22.13
C ALA A 119 0.02 -7.13 20.71
N ILE A 120 -1.10 -7.52 20.10
CA ILE A 120 -1.18 -7.93 18.69
C ILE A 120 -2.08 -6.95 17.94
N ALA A 121 -1.69 -6.55 16.74
CA ALA A 121 -2.48 -5.71 15.85
C ALA A 121 -2.39 -6.22 14.41
N LEU A 122 -3.39 -5.91 13.59
CA LEU A 122 -3.46 -6.29 12.18
C LEU A 122 -3.28 -5.10 11.25
N THR A 123 -2.63 -5.32 10.12
CA THR A 123 -2.49 -4.37 9.00
C THR A 123 -2.99 -5.05 7.72
N PRO A 124 -3.60 -4.34 6.76
CA PRO A 124 -4.03 -4.94 5.49
C PRO A 124 -2.86 -5.09 4.50
N ASP A 125 -1.68 -5.47 4.99
CA ASP A 125 -0.48 -5.75 4.20
C ASP A 125 -0.14 -7.23 4.30
N CYS A 126 0.63 -7.77 3.37
CA CYS A 126 1.08 -9.16 3.40
C CYS A 126 2.45 -9.32 4.10
N ASP A 127 2.66 -8.59 5.20
CA ASP A 127 3.91 -8.56 5.97
C ASP A 127 3.65 -8.60 7.48
N SER A 128 4.66 -8.95 8.29
CA SER A 128 4.56 -8.92 9.75
C SER A 128 5.84 -8.41 10.39
N TRP A 129 5.72 -7.58 11.42
CA TRP A 129 6.86 -6.95 12.08
C TRP A 129 6.58 -6.60 13.55
N LEU A 130 7.63 -6.16 14.24
CA LEU A 130 7.54 -5.62 15.59
C LEU A 130 7.53 -4.09 15.54
N GLU A 131 6.50 -3.49 16.13
CA GLU A 131 6.36 -2.05 16.20
C GLU A 131 6.50 -1.53 17.64
N ASP A 132 7.49 -0.67 17.88
CA ASP A 132 7.60 0.04 19.16
C ASP A 132 6.58 1.18 19.24
N ARG A 133 5.48 0.94 19.97
CA ARG A 133 4.43 1.93 20.28
C ARG A 133 4.63 2.65 21.61
N THR A 134 5.80 2.52 22.24
CA THR A 134 6.09 3.13 23.56
C THR A 134 6.56 4.59 23.49
N HIS A 135 6.56 5.21 22.30
CA HIS A 135 7.03 6.58 22.14
C HIS A 135 6.17 7.57 22.93
N ARG A 136 6.83 8.55 23.60
CA ARG A 136 6.18 9.48 24.54
C ARG A 136 5.04 10.29 23.91
N ALA A 137 5.12 10.54 22.60
CA ALA A 137 4.13 11.31 21.87
C ALA A 137 2.77 10.57 21.70
N HIS A 138 2.72 9.25 21.96
CA HIS A 138 1.50 8.43 21.90
C HIS A 138 0.87 8.17 23.28
N GLY A 139 1.41 8.77 24.35
CA GLY A 139 0.74 8.74 25.66
C GLY A 139 -0.60 9.50 25.60
N PRO A 140 -1.62 9.10 26.38
CA PRO A 140 -2.87 9.85 26.44
C PRO A 140 -2.59 11.32 26.80
N PRO A 141 -3.35 12.27 26.24
CA PRO A 141 -3.19 13.68 26.58
C PRO A 141 -3.30 13.82 28.10
N ARG A 142 -2.32 14.52 28.71
CA ARG A 142 -2.40 14.80 30.15
C ARG A 142 -3.68 15.62 30.39
N PRO A 143 -4.53 15.22 31.34
CA PRO A 143 -5.63 16.09 31.75
C PRO A 143 -5.04 17.42 32.22
N PRO A 144 -5.75 18.54 31.99
CA PRO A 144 -5.31 19.84 32.47
C PRO A 144 -5.12 19.76 33.98
N GLU A 145 -3.91 20.05 34.46
CA GLU A 145 -3.62 20.12 35.89
C GLU A 145 -4.56 21.18 36.48
N SER A 146 -5.51 20.74 37.32
CA SER A 146 -6.24 21.65 38.18
C SER A 146 -5.22 22.32 39.09
N GLN A 147 -5.18 23.65 39.01
CA GLN A 147 -4.47 24.49 39.95
C GLN A 147 -5.11 24.29 41.32
N ASP A 148 -4.58 23.37 42.12
CA ASP A 148 -4.74 23.44 43.56
C ASP A 148 -3.38 23.71 44.20
N GLU A 149 -3.35 24.86 44.84
CA GLU A 149 -2.27 25.39 45.66
C GLU A 149 -1.84 24.36 46.71
N THR A 150 -0.56 24.03 46.76
CA THR A 150 0.14 23.88 48.04
C THR A 150 1.59 24.29 47.89
N SER A 151 1.94 25.35 48.64
CA SER A 151 3.26 25.89 48.85
C SER A 151 4.29 24.79 49.20
N GLY A 152 5.38 24.73 48.44
CA GLY A 152 6.48 23.78 48.68
C GLY A 152 7.63 23.93 47.70
N VAL A 153 8.54 24.88 47.99
CA VAL A 153 9.92 25.06 47.49
C VAL A 153 10.18 24.62 46.04
N ALA A 154 10.05 25.58 45.14
CA ALA A 154 10.51 25.50 43.76
C ALA A 154 12.05 25.49 43.70
N GLY A 155 12.63 24.41 43.17
CA GLY A 155 14.08 24.35 42.88
C GLY A 155 14.54 23.08 42.16
N GLY A 156 13.83 21.94 42.31
CA GLY A 156 14.32 20.65 41.79
C GLY A 156 13.60 20.07 40.56
N ARG A 157 12.41 20.56 40.19
CA ARG A 157 11.55 19.90 39.18
C ARG A 157 11.99 20.17 37.73
N GLY A 158 12.40 21.40 37.41
CA GLY A 158 12.87 21.74 36.06
C GLY A 158 14.14 20.97 35.64
N PHE A 159 15.10 20.85 36.56
CA PHE A 159 16.36 20.16 36.32
C PHE A 159 16.19 18.63 36.17
N ARG A 160 15.24 18.05 36.92
CA ARG A 160 14.93 16.61 36.86
C ARG A 160 14.21 16.25 35.54
N ASN A 161 13.31 17.11 35.07
CA ASN A 161 12.65 16.95 33.78
C ASN A 161 13.64 17.15 32.61
N LEU A 162 14.56 18.11 32.71
CA LEU A 162 15.61 18.33 31.71
C LEU A 162 16.60 17.15 31.64
N ARG A 163 17.08 16.62 32.79
CA ARG A 163 17.93 15.41 32.82
C ARG A 163 17.24 14.18 32.23
N ARG A 164 15.93 14.02 32.45
CA ARG A 164 15.12 12.90 31.95
C ARG A 164 14.69 13.06 30.49
N ALA A 165 14.66 14.29 29.99
CA ALA A 165 14.50 14.61 28.56
C ALA A 165 15.82 14.43 27.79
N LEU A 166 16.96 14.76 28.40
CA LEU A 166 18.30 14.61 27.84
C LEU A 166 18.90 13.19 28.01
N GLY A 167 18.17 12.24 28.61
CA GLY A 167 18.57 10.83 28.66
C GLY A 167 19.67 10.48 29.67
N PHE A 168 19.95 11.32 30.68
CA PHE A 168 20.91 11.01 31.74
C PHE A 168 20.21 10.23 32.88
N GLY A 169 20.13 8.90 32.75
CA GLY A 169 19.76 7.99 33.84
C GLY A 169 20.98 7.24 34.34
N ARG A 170 21.35 7.42 35.62
CA ARG A 170 22.47 6.72 36.27
C ARG A 170 22.05 5.28 36.59
N ALA A 171 22.84 4.32 36.12
CA ALA A 171 22.81 2.94 36.57
C ALA A 171 23.46 2.82 37.96
N GLY A 172 22.88 1.97 38.81
CA GLY A 172 23.57 1.32 39.92
C GLY A 172 23.21 1.80 41.33
N GLY A 173 23.08 0.83 42.24
CA GLY A 173 23.35 1.05 43.66
C GLY A 173 22.43 0.34 44.63
N ARG A 174 22.63 -0.96 44.82
CA ARG A 174 22.12 -1.78 45.92
C ARG A 174 22.74 -1.27 47.24
N ALA A 175 21.91 -0.92 48.23
CA ALA A 175 22.30 -0.84 49.64
C ALA A 175 21.03 -1.02 50.50
N GLY A 176 21.01 -2.08 51.30
CA GLY A 176 19.88 -2.44 52.15
C GLY A 176 20.00 -1.86 53.56
N SER A 177 18.86 -1.77 54.24
CA SER A 177 18.65 -2.23 55.63
C SER A 177 17.17 -2.07 56.05
N PRO A 178 16.71 -2.81 57.07
CA PRO A 178 15.35 -3.35 57.16
C PRO A 178 14.44 -2.63 58.17
N ALA A 179 13.12 -2.80 58.06
CA ALA A 179 12.21 -2.98 59.20
C ALA A 179 10.71 -3.10 58.79
N LEU A 180 10.11 -4.20 59.27
CA LEU A 180 8.75 -4.42 59.79
C LEU A 180 7.47 -3.96 59.05
N ALA A 181 6.73 -5.00 58.62
CA ALA A 181 5.35 -5.33 58.98
C ALA A 181 4.20 -4.31 58.74
N GLY A 182 3.27 -4.71 57.86
CA GLY A 182 1.93 -4.14 57.74
C GLY A 182 1.16 -4.77 56.58
N ALA A 183 0.41 -5.83 56.86
CA ALA A 183 -0.45 -6.53 55.91
C ALA A 183 -1.69 -5.70 55.55
N GLY A 184 -2.03 -5.63 54.26
CA GLY A 184 -3.29 -5.11 53.72
C GLY A 184 -3.43 -5.48 52.24
N PRO A 185 -4.58 -6.00 51.77
CA PRO A 185 -4.71 -6.60 50.45
C PRO A 185 -4.93 -5.50 49.39
N TYR A 186 -3.84 -4.96 48.87
CA TYR A 186 -3.92 -4.10 47.69
C TYR A 186 -4.00 -4.97 46.45
N ARG A 187 -5.08 -4.77 45.67
CA ARG A 187 -5.18 -5.14 44.25
C ARG A 187 -3.84 -4.84 43.58
N GLN A 188 -3.09 -5.88 43.27
CA GLN A 188 -1.97 -5.80 42.36
C GLN A 188 -2.55 -5.54 40.97
N SER A 189 -2.64 -4.27 40.58
CA SER A 189 -2.70 -3.94 39.16
C SER A 189 -1.47 -4.59 38.50
N PRO A 190 -1.64 -5.39 37.43
CA PRO A 190 -0.51 -6.02 36.78
C PRO A 190 0.44 -4.90 36.34
N HIS A 191 1.67 -4.92 36.83
CA HIS A 191 2.75 -4.17 36.20
C HIS A 191 2.84 -4.67 34.75
N ARG A 192 2.20 -3.96 33.82
CA ARG A 192 2.50 -4.09 32.39
C ARG A 192 4.02 -3.94 32.28
N PRO A 193 4.76 -4.90 31.69
CA PRO A 193 6.13 -4.64 31.27
C PRO A 193 6.06 -3.56 30.18
N SER A 194 6.14 -2.31 30.62
CA SER A 194 6.16 -1.10 29.81
C SER A 194 7.47 -1.06 29.03
N GLY A 195 7.56 -1.83 27.94
CA GLY A 195 8.75 -1.85 27.08
C GLY A 195 8.76 -2.87 25.94
N ALA A 196 7.85 -3.86 25.90
CA ALA A 196 7.81 -4.83 24.80
C ALA A 196 7.10 -4.25 23.55
N PRO A 197 7.61 -4.50 22.34
CA PRO A 197 6.97 -4.03 21.10
C PRO A 197 5.63 -4.72 20.87
N VAL A 198 4.79 -4.10 20.04
CA VAL A 198 3.54 -4.67 19.53
C VAL A 198 3.87 -5.55 18.33
N LEU A 199 3.26 -6.73 18.27
CA LEU A 199 3.35 -7.60 17.10
C LEU A 199 2.29 -7.16 16.09
N VAL A 200 2.72 -6.66 14.93
CA VAL A 200 1.84 -6.32 13.81
C VAL A 200 1.86 -7.48 12.83
N ILE A 201 0.70 -8.02 12.51
CA ILE A 201 0.51 -9.16 11.60
C ILE A 201 -0.27 -8.68 10.39
N GLY A 202 0.15 -9.11 9.20
CA GLY A 202 -0.61 -8.92 7.98
C GLY A 202 -1.92 -9.67 8.05
N SER A 203 -3.05 -8.99 7.96
CA SER A 203 -4.38 -9.63 8.05
C SER A 203 -4.56 -10.75 7.04
N PRO A 204 -4.08 -10.66 5.77
CA PRO A 204 -4.23 -11.76 4.81
C PRO A 204 -3.56 -13.07 5.26
N PHE A 205 -2.50 -13.01 6.09
CA PHE A 205 -1.86 -14.20 6.63
C PHE A 205 -2.80 -15.03 7.49
N LEU A 206 -3.75 -14.42 8.19
CA LEU A 206 -4.72 -15.15 9.01
C LEU A 206 -5.68 -15.98 8.14
N TRP A 207 -6.04 -15.49 6.95
CA TRP A 207 -7.02 -16.17 6.10
C TRP A 207 -6.42 -17.25 5.19
N TRP A 208 -5.21 -17.04 4.66
CA TRP A 208 -4.63 -18.02 3.74
C TRP A 208 -3.68 -19.02 4.40
N MET A 209 -3.05 -18.69 5.55
CA MET A 209 -2.08 -19.60 6.19
C MET A 209 -2.78 -20.57 7.14
N ARG A 210 -2.19 -21.75 7.29
CA ARG A 210 -2.55 -22.69 8.36
C ARG A 210 -1.90 -22.27 9.65
N VAL A 211 -2.50 -22.68 10.78
CA VAL A 211 -1.98 -22.33 12.11
C VAL A 211 -0.50 -22.68 12.26
N GLY A 212 -0.06 -23.83 11.74
CA GLY A 212 1.34 -24.25 11.75
C GLY A 212 2.27 -23.35 10.93
N GLU A 213 1.82 -22.93 9.75
CA GLU A 213 2.56 -22.05 8.84
C GLU A 213 2.66 -20.63 9.40
N LEU A 214 1.55 -20.08 9.89
CA LEU A 214 1.54 -18.78 10.55
C LEU A 214 2.52 -18.76 11.72
N ARG A 215 2.49 -19.78 12.57
CA ARG A 215 3.42 -19.91 13.70
C ARG A 215 4.88 -19.96 13.22
N ALA A 216 5.16 -20.67 12.13
CA ALA A 216 6.50 -20.76 11.55
C ALA A 216 7.00 -19.43 10.96
N VAL A 217 6.11 -18.63 10.37
CA VAL A 217 6.38 -17.29 9.81
C VAL A 217 6.51 -16.23 10.90
N LEU A 218 5.72 -16.32 11.98
CA LEU A 218 5.81 -15.42 13.12
C LEU A 218 7.03 -15.72 14.01
N ALA A 219 7.60 -16.93 13.95
CA ALA A 219 8.73 -17.31 14.81
C ALA A 219 9.93 -16.35 14.75
N PRO A 220 10.47 -15.96 13.57
CA PRO A 220 11.52 -14.94 13.49
C PRO A 220 11.08 -13.57 14.01
N VAL A 221 9.83 -13.16 13.77
CA VAL A 221 9.31 -11.86 14.22
C VAL A 221 9.23 -11.82 15.74
N VAL A 222 8.65 -12.86 16.37
CA VAL A 222 8.57 -13.00 17.83
C VAL A 222 9.96 -13.15 18.45
N ALA A 223 10.88 -13.89 17.83
CA ALA A 223 12.28 -13.97 18.29
C ALA A 223 12.97 -12.58 18.34
N GLY A 224 12.56 -11.66 17.46
CA GLY A 224 13.04 -10.29 17.42
C GLY A 224 12.69 -9.45 18.66
N THR A 225 11.75 -9.89 19.50
CA THR A 225 11.37 -9.20 20.74
C THR A 225 12.53 -9.16 21.73
N GLY A 226 13.37 -10.20 21.78
CA GLY A 226 14.56 -10.27 22.64
C GLY A 226 15.55 -9.13 22.37
N PRO A 227 16.14 -9.04 21.16
CA PRO A 227 17.00 -7.92 20.80
C PRO A 227 16.29 -6.57 20.88
N SER A 228 14.99 -6.51 20.54
CA SER A 228 14.21 -5.26 20.58
C SER A 228 13.98 -4.73 22.00
N ALA A 229 13.93 -5.61 23.00
CA ALA A 229 13.82 -5.24 24.42
C ALA A 229 15.13 -4.67 24.98
N HIS A 230 16.26 -4.81 24.27
CA HIS A 230 17.54 -4.29 24.73
C HIS A 230 17.52 -2.74 24.79
N PRO A 231 17.87 -2.12 25.95
CA PRO A 231 17.68 -0.68 26.16
C PRO A 231 18.45 0.18 25.16
N ASP A 232 19.66 -0.22 24.77
CA ASP A 232 20.48 0.50 23.79
C ASP A 232 19.83 0.52 22.40
N ILE A 233 19.28 -0.63 21.96
CA ILE A 233 18.62 -0.77 20.64
C ILE A 233 17.32 0.03 20.64
N ALA A 234 16.49 -0.11 21.68
CA ALA A 234 15.27 0.66 21.85
C ALA A 234 15.54 2.18 21.93
N ALA A 235 16.61 2.62 22.60
CA ALA A 235 17.00 4.03 22.64
C ALA A 235 17.47 4.54 21.28
N ALA A 236 18.23 3.75 20.52
CA ALA A 236 18.68 4.10 19.18
C ALA A 236 17.49 4.21 18.20
N ARG A 237 16.57 3.24 18.18
CA ARG A 237 15.35 3.28 17.36
C ARG A 237 14.49 4.50 17.66
N ARG A 238 14.21 4.78 18.93
CA ARG A 238 13.43 5.98 19.33
C ARG A 238 14.11 7.27 18.90
N PHE A 239 15.43 7.35 18.97
CA PHE A 239 16.17 8.52 18.49
C PHE A 239 16.04 8.69 16.96
N VAL A 240 16.23 7.63 16.18
CA VAL A 240 16.10 7.67 14.72
C VAL A 240 14.66 8.02 14.31
N ARG A 241 13.66 7.35 14.89
CA ARG A 241 12.23 7.63 14.64
C ARG A 241 11.84 9.05 15.04
N GLY A 242 12.35 9.56 16.16
CA GLY A 242 12.09 10.95 16.58
C GLY A 242 12.73 11.99 15.66
N LEU A 243 13.93 11.71 15.11
CA LEU A 243 14.54 12.57 14.11
C LEU A 243 13.74 12.57 12.80
N ASP A 244 13.27 11.41 12.36
CA ASP A 244 12.44 11.26 11.16
C ASP A 244 11.11 12.01 11.29
N ALA A 245 10.44 11.82 12.44
CA ALA A 245 9.25 12.58 12.81
C ALA A 245 9.50 14.09 12.83
N ALA A 246 10.65 14.54 13.34
CA ALA A 246 11.01 15.96 13.33
C ALA A 246 11.17 16.50 11.90
N VAL A 247 11.72 15.71 10.97
CA VAL A 247 11.80 16.08 9.55
C VAL A 247 10.40 16.25 8.96
N ALA A 248 9.48 15.32 9.22
CA ALA A 248 8.09 15.43 8.77
C ALA A 248 7.42 16.72 9.29
N VAL A 249 7.50 16.98 10.60
CA VAL A 249 6.96 18.21 11.22
C VAL A 249 7.57 19.48 10.60
N THR A 250 8.87 19.49 10.33
CA THR A 250 9.54 20.66 9.74
C THR A 250 9.24 20.87 8.25
N SER A 251 8.70 19.86 7.57
CA SER A 251 8.35 19.90 6.15
C SER A 251 6.89 20.31 5.92
N ALA A 252 6.07 20.33 6.96
CA ALA A 252 4.66 20.72 6.88
C ALA A 252 4.49 22.22 6.52
N PRO A 253 3.44 22.59 5.77
CA PRO A 253 3.14 23.98 5.43
C PRO A 253 2.95 24.84 6.69
N THR A 254 3.84 25.81 6.91
CA THR A 254 3.84 26.65 8.12
C THR A 254 3.42 28.09 7.83
N ARG A 255 2.64 28.67 8.75
CA ARG A 255 2.22 30.08 8.70
C ARG A 255 3.31 30.97 9.32
N GLY A 256 3.85 31.90 8.53
CA GLY A 256 4.81 32.93 8.95
C GLY A 256 6.27 32.73 8.50
N PRO A 257 7.04 33.81 8.24
CA PRO A 257 8.41 33.70 7.76
C PRO A 257 9.41 33.26 8.84
N VAL A 258 9.23 33.71 10.08
CA VAL A 258 10.15 33.41 11.20
C VAL A 258 10.05 31.93 11.62
N THR A 259 8.83 31.41 11.75
CA THR A 259 8.56 30.00 12.05
C THR A 259 9.15 29.08 10.97
N ARG A 260 9.02 29.48 9.70
CA ARG A 260 9.64 28.78 8.57
C ARG A 260 11.17 28.74 8.68
N MET A 261 11.83 29.86 9.00
CA MET A 261 13.30 29.87 9.15
C MET A 261 13.77 28.98 10.31
N VAL A 262 13.10 29.04 11.46
CA VAL A 262 13.43 28.21 12.62
C VAL A 262 13.24 26.72 12.30
N LEU A 263 12.09 26.35 11.71
CA LEU A 263 11.82 24.96 11.33
C LEU A 263 12.75 24.47 10.22
N ALA A 264 13.15 25.34 9.28
CA ALA A 264 14.16 24.99 8.27
C ALA A 264 15.51 24.65 8.91
N CYS A 265 15.94 25.40 9.92
CA CYS A 265 17.16 25.11 10.69
C CYS A 265 17.03 23.78 11.45
N VAL A 266 15.93 23.57 12.18
CA VAL A 266 15.66 22.32 12.90
C VAL A 266 15.65 21.12 11.93
N GLY A 267 14.94 21.25 10.80
CA GLY A 267 14.86 20.21 9.78
C GLY A 267 16.20 19.95 9.08
N TRP A 268 17.06 20.95 8.94
CA TRP A 268 18.43 20.75 8.43
C TRP A 268 19.28 19.93 9.40
N VAL A 269 19.26 20.27 10.71
CA VAL A 269 19.97 19.51 11.74
C VAL A 269 19.43 18.09 11.84
N ALA A 270 18.11 17.90 11.84
CA ALA A 270 17.48 16.58 11.90
C ALA A 270 17.90 15.70 10.71
N ARG A 271 17.88 16.25 9.48
CA ARG A 271 18.34 15.56 8.26
C ARG A 271 19.82 15.21 8.32
N LEU A 272 20.67 16.10 8.84
CA LEU A 272 22.10 15.83 9.00
C LEU A 272 22.34 14.66 9.95
N LEU A 273 21.68 14.68 11.12
CA LEU A 273 21.78 13.59 12.09
C LEU A 273 21.24 12.27 11.53
N LEU A 274 20.08 12.28 10.85
CA LEU A 274 19.54 11.09 10.18
C LEU A 274 20.51 10.50 9.15
N ARG A 275 21.09 11.35 8.28
CA ARG A 275 22.08 10.91 7.29
C ARG A 275 23.27 10.24 7.96
N SER A 276 23.76 10.79 9.07
CA SER A 276 24.86 10.19 9.83
C SER A 276 24.47 8.89 10.55
N CYS A 277 23.22 8.72 10.94
CA CYS A 277 22.74 7.51 11.61
C CYS A 277 22.36 6.39 10.63
N ARG A 278 22.01 6.68 9.37
CA ARG A 278 21.41 5.73 8.41
C ARG A 278 22.18 4.42 8.27
N GLY A 279 23.50 4.48 8.05
CA GLY A 279 24.32 3.28 7.89
C GLY A 279 24.31 2.38 9.15
N HIS A 280 24.53 2.99 10.31
CA HIS A 280 24.51 2.27 11.59
C HIS A 280 23.11 1.74 11.94
N ALA A 281 22.06 2.49 11.64
CA ALA A 281 20.69 2.04 11.84
C ALA A 281 20.37 0.83 10.96
N GLY A 282 20.74 0.85 9.68
CA GLY A 282 20.53 -0.28 8.77
C GLY A 282 21.31 -1.53 9.19
N GLU A 283 22.56 -1.39 9.63
CA GLU A 283 23.34 -2.52 10.16
C GLU A 283 22.82 -3.02 11.51
N MET A 284 22.31 -2.13 12.36
CA MET A 284 21.65 -2.48 13.62
C MET A 284 20.42 -3.35 13.35
N GLU A 285 19.53 -2.93 12.44
CA GLU A 285 18.33 -3.69 12.08
C GLU A 285 18.66 -5.03 11.43
N ARG A 286 19.68 -5.08 10.53
CA ARG A 286 20.19 -6.34 9.97
C ARG A 286 20.73 -7.28 11.05
N GLY A 287 21.44 -6.76 12.03
CA GLY A 287 21.93 -7.55 13.17
C GLY A 287 20.79 -8.08 14.04
N VAL A 288 19.74 -7.28 14.28
CA VAL A 288 18.53 -7.73 14.99
C VAL A 288 17.82 -8.84 14.22
N ALA A 289 17.65 -8.65 12.91
CA ALA A 289 17.01 -9.64 12.04
C ALA A 289 17.81 -10.95 12.00
N ALA A 290 19.14 -10.89 11.88
CA ALA A 290 20.00 -12.08 11.91
C ALA A 290 19.89 -12.83 13.24
N ALA A 291 19.98 -12.12 14.37
CA ALA A 291 19.84 -12.73 15.70
C ALA A 291 18.45 -13.35 15.94
N ALA A 292 17.42 -12.75 15.35
CA ALA A 292 16.04 -13.25 15.42
C ALA A 292 15.86 -14.50 14.54
N ALA A 293 16.37 -14.48 13.30
CA ALA A 293 16.32 -15.59 12.36
C ALA A 293 17.06 -16.83 12.88
N GLU A 294 18.28 -16.65 13.41
CA GLU A 294 19.07 -17.74 14.00
C GLU A 294 18.36 -18.37 15.21
N ARG A 295 17.81 -17.54 16.10
CA ARG A 295 17.05 -18.03 17.26
C ARG A 295 15.79 -18.79 16.86
N ALA A 296 15.11 -18.34 15.81
CA ALA A 296 13.93 -19.01 15.27
C ALA A 296 14.25 -20.22 14.38
N GLN A 297 15.51 -20.50 14.00
CA GLN A 297 15.84 -21.54 13.02
C GLN A 297 15.33 -22.93 13.41
N ALA A 298 15.30 -23.26 14.71
CA ALA A 298 14.84 -24.55 15.20
C ALA A 298 13.30 -24.68 15.27
N VAL A 299 12.54 -23.60 15.06
CA VAL A 299 11.08 -23.59 15.18
C VAL A 299 10.44 -23.85 13.81
N ASP A 300 9.96 -25.08 13.61
CA ASP A 300 9.14 -25.48 12.46
C ASP A 300 9.75 -25.12 11.10
N TYR A 301 11.04 -25.41 10.97
CA TYR A 301 11.82 -25.09 9.78
C TYR A 301 11.17 -25.57 8.47
N GLY A 302 10.62 -26.79 8.45
CA GLY A 302 9.93 -27.34 7.27
C GLY A 302 8.68 -26.54 6.89
N LEU A 303 7.83 -26.18 7.86
CA LEU A 303 6.65 -25.35 7.61
C LEU A 303 7.01 -23.92 7.21
N ARG A 304 8.17 -23.42 7.66
CA ARG A 304 8.65 -22.09 7.24
C ARG A 304 9.01 -22.06 5.77
N ILE A 305 9.69 -23.09 5.25
CA ILE A 305 10.04 -23.15 3.82
C ILE A 305 8.77 -23.15 2.98
N VAL A 306 7.81 -24.03 3.30
CA VAL A 306 6.51 -24.10 2.63
C VAL A 306 5.80 -22.75 2.69
N ALA A 307 5.73 -22.14 3.88
CA ALA A 307 5.06 -20.84 4.02
C ALA A 307 5.72 -19.74 3.18
N GLN A 308 7.05 -19.69 3.11
CA GLN A 308 7.81 -18.68 2.34
C GLN A 308 7.65 -18.86 0.83
N GLU A 309 7.64 -20.10 0.32
CA GLU A 309 7.36 -20.39 -1.10
C GLU A 309 5.98 -19.88 -1.52
N GLN A 310 5.01 -19.92 -0.60
CA GLN A 310 3.65 -19.44 -0.86
C GLN A 310 3.48 -17.93 -0.77
N VAL A 311 4.42 -17.19 -0.16
CA VAL A 311 4.31 -15.73 -0.01
C VAL A 311 4.22 -15.04 -1.37
N GLY A 312 5.04 -15.44 -2.35
CA GLY A 312 5.02 -14.84 -3.68
C GLY A 312 3.68 -15.01 -4.41
N LEU A 313 3.11 -16.22 -4.35
CA LEU A 313 1.77 -16.50 -4.87
C LEU A 313 0.71 -15.65 -4.18
N ALA A 314 0.82 -15.55 -2.86
CA ALA A 314 -0.14 -14.86 -2.04
C ALA A 314 -0.15 -13.34 -2.27
N TYR A 315 1.02 -12.74 -2.48
CA TYR A 315 1.16 -11.35 -2.93
C TYR A 315 0.52 -11.13 -4.31
N ALA A 316 0.74 -12.04 -5.27
CA ALA A 316 0.14 -11.92 -6.59
C ALA A 316 -1.40 -12.04 -6.54
N GLY A 317 -1.93 -12.92 -5.70
CA GLY A 317 -3.38 -13.04 -5.46
C GLY A 317 -3.96 -11.81 -4.76
N TRP A 318 -3.27 -11.29 -3.74
CA TRP A 318 -3.66 -10.07 -3.04
C TRP A 318 -3.68 -8.85 -3.98
N ASP A 319 -2.63 -8.63 -4.75
CA ASP A 319 -2.55 -7.52 -5.70
C ASP A 319 -3.67 -7.57 -6.75
N ARG A 320 -3.93 -8.75 -7.31
CA ARG A 320 -5.05 -8.95 -8.25
C ARG A 320 -6.39 -8.68 -7.59
N LEU A 321 -6.60 -9.15 -6.36
CA LEU A 321 -7.83 -8.88 -5.61
C LEU A 321 -8.02 -7.37 -5.39
N LEU A 322 -7.00 -6.66 -4.91
CA LEU A 322 -7.06 -5.22 -4.70
C LEU A 322 -7.36 -4.48 -6.01
N THR A 323 -6.68 -4.86 -7.09
CA THR A 323 -6.71 -4.12 -8.36
C THR A 323 -7.92 -4.43 -9.22
N ARG A 324 -8.37 -5.70 -9.25
CA ARG A 324 -9.44 -6.19 -10.13
C ARG A 324 -10.79 -6.29 -9.44
N VAL A 325 -10.82 -6.37 -8.11
CA VAL A 325 -12.04 -6.57 -7.33
C VAL A 325 -12.28 -5.40 -6.36
N ALA A 326 -11.38 -5.15 -5.42
CA ALA A 326 -11.63 -4.13 -4.40
C ALA A 326 -11.73 -2.70 -4.97
N LEU A 327 -10.82 -2.34 -5.88
CA LEU A 327 -10.76 -0.99 -6.47
C LEU A 327 -12.03 -0.58 -7.24
N PRO A 328 -12.65 -1.43 -8.08
CA PRO A 328 -13.96 -1.16 -8.66
C PRO A 328 -15.04 -0.82 -7.63
N ALA A 329 -15.13 -1.58 -6.54
CA ALA A 329 -16.09 -1.30 -5.47
C ALA A 329 -15.81 0.05 -4.80
N TRP A 330 -14.55 0.31 -4.46
CA TRP A 330 -14.14 1.55 -3.79
C TRP A 330 -14.49 2.79 -4.59
N ARG A 331 -14.25 2.77 -5.91
CA ARG A 331 -14.62 3.89 -6.80
C ARG A 331 -16.12 4.19 -6.84
N MET A 332 -16.97 3.25 -6.39
CA MET A 332 -18.45 3.38 -6.39
C MET A 332 -19.03 3.69 -5.02
N GLY A 333 -18.20 4.01 -4.02
CA GLY A 333 -18.69 4.22 -2.66
C GLY A 333 -19.01 2.91 -1.93
N ARG A 334 -18.48 1.78 -2.41
CA ARG A 334 -18.69 0.45 -1.82
C ARG A 334 -17.36 -0.14 -1.36
N TRP A 335 -17.38 -1.06 -0.41
CA TRP A 335 -16.17 -1.79 -0.03
C TRP A 335 -16.51 -3.23 0.38
N PRO A 336 -15.76 -4.25 -0.08
CA PRO A 336 -16.06 -5.62 0.28
C PRO A 336 -15.89 -5.84 1.78
N SER A 337 -16.93 -6.28 2.50
CA SER A 337 -16.83 -6.46 3.97
C SER A 337 -15.95 -7.63 4.38
N ARG A 338 -15.65 -8.55 3.47
CA ARG A 338 -14.86 -9.76 3.72
C ARG A 338 -13.67 -9.89 2.77
N LEU A 339 -12.83 -8.86 2.74
CA LEU A 339 -11.72 -8.74 1.79
C LEU A 339 -10.70 -9.86 1.97
N ASP A 340 -10.29 -10.15 3.22
CA ASP A 340 -9.30 -11.19 3.53
C ASP A 340 -9.84 -12.59 3.20
N ALA A 341 -11.14 -12.83 3.42
CA ALA A 341 -11.79 -14.06 2.95
C ALA A 341 -11.78 -14.19 1.42
N GLY A 342 -11.91 -13.07 0.70
CA GLY A 342 -11.81 -13.03 -0.76
C GLY A 342 -10.45 -13.46 -1.29
N VAL A 343 -9.37 -13.27 -0.51
CA VAL A 343 -8.02 -13.70 -0.89
C VAL A 343 -7.93 -15.21 -1.01
N VAL A 344 -8.58 -15.94 -0.11
CA VAL A 344 -8.59 -17.41 -0.17
C VAL A 344 -9.22 -17.88 -1.47
N ALA A 345 -10.35 -17.27 -1.86
CA ALA A 345 -11.02 -17.60 -3.11
C ALA A 345 -10.14 -17.25 -4.33
N ALA A 346 -9.45 -16.10 -4.31
CA ALA A 346 -8.48 -15.73 -5.35
C ALA A 346 -7.32 -16.72 -5.45
N LEU A 347 -6.74 -17.15 -4.33
CA LEU A 347 -5.63 -18.11 -4.32
C LEU A 347 -6.06 -19.51 -4.76
N THR A 348 -7.26 -19.96 -4.38
CA THR A 348 -7.83 -21.21 -4.87
C THR A 348 -8.02 -21.18 -6.38
N GLU A 349 -8.49 -20.07 -6.94
CA GLU A 349 -8.65 -19.90 -8.38
C GLU A 349 -7.28 -19.85 -9.10
N LEU A 350 -6.31 -19.13 -8.53
CA LEU A 350 -4.94 -19.03 -9.07
C LEU A 350 -4.25 -20.40 -9.09
N SER A 351 -4.35 -21.14 -7.99
CA SER A 351 -3.83 -22.51 -7.89
C SER A 351 -4.46 -23.44 -8.92
N ARG A 352 -5.75 -23.26 -9.24
CA ARG A 352 -6.45 -24.09 -10.25
C ARG A 352 -5.97 -23.79 -11.67
N ARG A 353 -5.79 -22.51 -12.02
CA ARG A 353 -5.42 -22.09 -13.38
C ARG A 353 -3.98 -22.42 -13.72
N ASP A 354 -3.07 -22.09 -12.80
CA ASP A 354 -1.65 -22.16 -13.09
C ASP A 354 -1.05 -23.51 -12.65
N ARG A 355 -1.87 -24.44 -12.11
CA ARG A 355 -1.44 -25.74 -11.55
C ARG A 355 -0.28 -25.61 -10.57
N LEU A 356 -0.17 -24.47 -9.88
CA LEU A 356 1.04 -24.03 -9.15
C LEU A 356 1.38 -24.83 -7.89
N ALA A 357 0.52 -25.76 -7.46
CA ALA A 357 0.80 -26.54 -6.26
C ALA A 357 0.08 -27.89 -6.27
N GLU A 358 0.84 -28.97 -6.50
CA GLU A 358 0.44 -30.29 -6.01
C GLU A 358 0.21 -30.17 -4.49
N GLY A 359 -1.01 -30.47 -4.02
CA GLY A 359 -1.35 -30.45 -2.59
C GLY A 359 -1.95 -29.16 -2.02
N PHE A 360 -2.22 -28.11 -2.80
CA PHE A 360 -2.94 -26.92 -2.28
C PHE A 360 -4.35 -27.27 -1.78
N ALA A 361 -5.06 -28.14 -2.50
CA ALA A 361 -6.39 -28.60 -2.10
C ALA A 361 -6.37 -29.42 -0.79
N SER A 362 -5.34 -30.26 -0.57
CA SER A 362 -5.17 -30.97 0.71
C SER A 362 -4.82 -30.02 1.85
N ARG A 363 -4.01 -28.98 1.58
CA ARG A 363 -3.69 -27.92 2.54
C ARG A 363 -4.93 -27.11 2.94
N LEU A 364 -5.87 -26.86 2.02
CA LEU A 364 -7.12 -26.15 2.31
C LEU A 364 -7.97 -26.83 3.41
N GLY A 365 -7.81 -28.14 3.62
CA GLY A 365 -8.51 -28.90 4.65
C GLY A 365 -7.90 -28.78 6.06
N GLU A 366 -6.70 -28.22 6.21
CA GLU A 366 -6.09 -27.97 7.52
C GLU A 366 -6.70 -26.73 8.21
N ARG A 367 -6.63 -26.65 9.55
CA ARG A 367 -7.18 -25.52 10.32
C ARG A 367 -6.56 -24.18 9.84
N PRO A 368 -7.35 -23.25 9.26
CA PRO A 368 -6.86 -21.92 8.89
C PRO A 368 -6.54 -21.10 10.14
N ALA A 369 -5.65 -20.11 10.01
CA ALA A 369 -5.24 -19.30 11.14
C ALA A 369 -6.32 -18.31 11.62
N CYS A 370 -7.31 -17.98 10.80
CA CYS A 370 -8.44 -17.14 11.19
C CYS A 370 -9.34 -17.84 12.24
N ASP A 371 -9.27 -19.17 12.36
CA ASP A 371 -9.91 -19.92 13.46
C ASP A 371 -9.27 -19.66 14.84
N LEU A 372 -8.18 -18.90 14.91
CA LEU A 372 -7.60 -18.42 16.17
C LEU A 372 -8.32 -17.15 16.71
N LEU A 373 -9.26 -16.61 15.93
CA LEU A 373 -10.10 -15.46 16.26
C LEU A 373 -11.49 -15.93 16.72
N GLU A 374 -12.11 -15.23 17.66
CA GLU A 374 -13.50 -15.50 18.08
C GLU A 374 -14.51 -15.06 17.01
N GLU A 375 -14.30 -13.87 16.44
CA GLU A 375 -15.18 -13.25 15.45
C GLU A 375 -14.39 -12.87 14.19
N PRO A 376 -13.94 -13.85 13.38
CA PRO A 376 -13.10 -13.56 12.21
C PRO A 376 -13.78 -12.59 11.23
N GLY A 377 -15.10 -12.68 11.04
CA GLY A 377 -15.85 -11.78 10.16
C GLY A 377 -15.76 -10.30 10.54
N ALA A 378 -15.89 -9.98 11.84
CA ALA A 378 -15.77 -8.60 12.32
C ALA A 378 -14.34 -8.06 12.20
N VAL A 379 -13.35 -8.93 12.34
CA VAL A 379 -11.93 -8.58 12.15
C VAL A 379 -11.61 -8.32 10.68
N ASP A 380 -12.10 -9.15 9.76
CA ASP A 380 -11.98 -8.95 8.30
C ASP A 380 -12.65 -7.63 7.89
N GLU A 381 -13.85 -7.37 8.40
CA GLU A 381 -14.58 -6.14 8.14
C GLU A 381 -13.78 -4.89 8.53
N ALA A 382 -13.19 -4.90 9.73
CA ALA A 382 -12.33 -3.82 10.20
C ALA A 382 -11.04 -3.68 9.37
N ALA A 383 -10.43 -4.80 8.98
CA ALA A 383 -9.21 -4.82 8.16
C ALA A 383 -9.47 -4.35 6.73
N SER A 384 -10.58 -4.76 6.12
CA SER A 384 -11.02 -4.34 4.80
C SER A 384 -11.31 -2.84 4.73
N LEU A 385 -12.00 -2.31 5.74
CA LEU A 385 -12.27 -0.88 5.81
C LEU A 385 -10.95 -0.10 5.97
N LEU A 386 -10.00 -0.60 6.76
CA LEU A 386 -8.66 -0.03 6.86
C LEU A 386 -7.90 -0.11 5.52
N ALA A 387 -8.01 -1.21 4.78
CA ALA A 387 -7.42 -1.38 3.45
C ALA A 387 -7.95 -0.32 2.48
N ALA A 388 -9.26 -0.08 2.46
CA ALA A 388 -9.88 0.95 1.64
C ALA A 388 -9.34 2.36 1.98
N ARG A 389 -9.12 2.66 3.26
CA ARG A 389 -8.52 3.93 3.68
C ARG A 389 -7.07 4.06 3.20
N LEU A 390 -6.26 3.02 3.38
CA LEU A 390 -4.83 3.05 3.05
C LEU A 390 -4.56 3.07 1.55
N PHE A 391 -5.30 2.27 0.78
CA PHE A 391 -5.03 2.06 -0.64
C PHE A 391 -5.88 2.94 -1.57
N HIS A 392 -7.05 3.42 -1.12
CA HIS A 392 -7.94 4.26 -1.91
C HIS A 392 -8.13 5.68 -1.36
N GLY A 393 -7.88 5.91 -0.07
CA GLY A 393 -8.21 7.19 0.59
C GLY A 393 -9.70 7.34 0.92
N GLY A 394 -10.40 6.21 1.14
CA GLY A 394 -11.81 6.21 1.57
C GLY A 394 -12.03 6.88 2.95
N PRO A 395 -13.28 7.20 3.31
CA PRO A 395 -13.60 7.91 4.54
C PRO A 395 -13.20 7.14 5.82
N PRO A 396 -12.99 7.86 6.93
CA PRO A 396 -12.56 7.27 8.19
C PRO A 396 -13.66 6.47 8.90
N GLU A 397 -14.92 6.51 8.47
CA GLU A 397 -16.01 5.69 9.01
C GLU A 397 -16.95 5.28 7.88
N ALA A 398 -17.67 4.17 8.06
CA ALA A 398 -18.75 3.80 7.15
C ALA A 398 -19.89 4.84 7.24
N GLY A 399 -20.54 5.11 6.11
CA GLY A 399 -21.61 6.11 6.00
C GLY A 399 -22.60 5.77 4.90
N SER A 400 -23.65 6.58 4.71
CA SER A 400 -24.65 6.36 3.66
C SER A 400 -24.04 6.27 2.26
N ASP A 401 -22.98 7.04 2.04
CA ASP A 401 -22.27 7.17 0.76
C ASP A 401 -21.06 6.23 0.70
N TRP A 402 -20.80 5.47 1.77
CA TRP A 402 -19.68 4.52 1.90
C TRP A 402 -20.11 3.27 2.66
N ALA A 403 -20.62 2.27 1.93
CA ALA A 403 -21.31 1.13 2.52
C ALA A 403 -20.64 -0.21 2.19
N PRO A 404 -20.68 -1.19 3.12
CA PRO A 404 -20.15 -2.52 2.89
C PRO A 404 -20.92 -3.24 1.79
N VAL A 405 -20.26 -4.16 1.09
CA VAL A 405 -20.89 -5.12 0.16
C VAL A 405 -20.43 -6.53 0.49
N ASP A 406 -21.37 -7.48 0.59
CA ASP A 406 -21.06 -8.90 0.73
C ASP A 406 -20.74 -9.51 -0.64
N TRP A 407 -19.96 -10.60 -0.66
CA TRP A 407 -19.59 -11.28 -1.90
C TRP A 407 -20.78 -11.81 -2.70
N SER A 408 -21.89 -12.14 -2.04
CA SER A 408 -23.13 -12.56 -2.71
C SER A 408 -23.83 -11.42 -3.47
N GLU A 409 -23.70 -10.19 -2.99
CA GLU A 409 -24.31 -8.99 -3.57
C GLU A 409 -23.36 -8.26 -4.55
N TYR A 410 -22.06 -8.56 -4.46
CA TYR A 410 -21.02 -7.91 -5.25
C TYR A 410 -21.28 -7.90 -6.77
N PRO A 411 -21.75 -9.00 -7.42
CA PRO A 411 -22.04 -8.97 -8.86
C PRO A 411 -23.13 -7.95 -9.24
N ASP A 412 -24.19 -7.85 -8.44
CA ASP A 412 -25.30 -6.96 -8.76
C ASP A 412 -24.98 -5.51 -8.36
N GLU A 413 -24.38 -5.29 -7.20
CA GLU A 413 -24.13 -3.94 -6.68
C GLU A 413 -22.91 -3.25 -7.30
N VAL A 414 -21.89 -4.02 -7.68
CA VAL A 414 -20.63 -3.47 -8.19
C VAL A 414 -20.46 -3.80 -9.67
N VAL A 415 -20.59 -5.05 -10.08
CA VAL A 415 -20.29 -5.45 -11.47
C VAL A 415 -21.31 -4.90 -12.46
N ASP A 416 -22.61 -5.11 -12.24
CA ASP A 416 -23.66 -4.56 -13.11
C ASP A 416 -23.60 -3.03 -13.14
N ARG A 417 -23.49 -2.39 -11.96
CA ARG A 417 -23.38 -0.93 -11.85
C ARG A 417 -22.14 -0.38 -12.57
N LYS A 418 -21.00 -1.07 -12.49
CA LYS A 418 -19.79 -0.74 -13.26
C LYS A 418 -20.08 -0.72 -14.74
N TRP A 419 -20.62 -1.82 -15.25
CA TRP A 419 -20.85 -1.96 -16.68
C TRP A 419 -21.83 -0.92 -17.20
N ARG A 420 -22.92 -0.66 -16.48
CA ARG A 420 -23.89 0.37 -16.89
C ARG A 420 -23.29 1.78 -16.84
N THR A 421 -22.46 2.09 -15.84
CA THR A 421 -21.78 3.39 -15.74
C THR A 421 -20.78 3.59 -16.89
N ASP A 422 -19.99 2.57 -17.20
CA ASP A 422 -19.02 2.61 -18.30
C ASP A 422 -19.75 2.68 -19.67
N ALA A 423 -20.82 1.92 -19.86
CA ALA A 423 -21.65 1.99 -21.06
C ALA A 423 -22.32 3.38 -21.23
N ALA A 424 -22.79 3.99 -20.14
CA ALA A 424 -23.33 5.34 -20.16
C ALA A 424 -22.28 6.39 -20.51
N ARG A 425 -21.06 6.25 -19.97
CA ARG A 425 -19.93 7.09 -20.35
C ARG A 425 -19.60 6.98 -21.83
N LEU A 426 -19.53 5.76 -22.35
CA LEU A 426 -19.28 5.49 -23.76
C LEU A 426 -20.29 6.21 -24.66
N HIS A 427 -21.57 6.10 -24.35
CA HIS A 427 -22.62 6.77 -25.12
C HIS A 427 -22.57 8.29 -25.00
N ARG A 428 -22.31 8.85 -23.80
CA ARG A 428 -22.13 10.31 -23.63
C ARG A 428 -21.01 10.85 -24.51
N VAL A 429 -19.87 10.16 -24.59
CA VAL A 429 -18.75 10.56 -25.47
C VAL A 429 -19.12 10.38 -26.94
N LEU A 430 -19.79 9.27 -27.29
CA LEU A 430 -20.26 9.03 -28.67
C LEU A 430 -21.23 10.12 -29.15
N ASP A 431 -22.14 10.56 -28.28
CA ASP A 431 -23.08 11.65 -28.54
C ASP A 431 -22.34 12.98 -28.77
N ALA A 432 -21.34 13.31 -27.95
CA ALA A 432 -20.50 14.50 -28.12
C ALA A 432 -19.75 14.49 -29.46
N LEU A 433 -19.18 13.34 -29.86
CA LEU A 433 -18.51 13.19 -31.16
C LEU A 433 -19.49 13.19 -32.34
N GLY A 434 -20.75 12.80 -32.13
CA GLY A 434 -21.82 12.89 -33.12
C GLY A 434 -22.27 14.33 -33.35
N MET A 435 -22.49 15.10 -32.28
CA MET A 435 -22.85 16.53 -32.36
C MET A 435 -21.81 17.36 -33.11
N ASN A 436 -20.52 17.06 -32.94
CA ASN A 436 -19.43 17.74 -33.65
C ASN A 436 -19.37 17.41 -35.15
N ARG A 437 -19.94 16.28 -35.59
CA ARG A 437 -20.00 15.89 -37.02
C ARG A 437 -21.29 16.34 -37.70
N SER A 438 -22.38 16.48 -36.95
CA SER A 438 -23.70 16.84 -37.47
C SER A 438 -24.02 18.33 -37.27
N SER A 439 -23.29 19.21 -37.95
CA SER A 439 -23.72 20.61 -38.14
C SER A 439 -24.72 20.72 -39.31
N GLY A 440 -25.85 20.00 -39.21
CA GLY A 440 -26.94 20.03 -40.20
C GLY A 440 -28.28 19.66 -39.55
N PRO A 441 -29.36 20.46 -39.72
CA PRO A 441 -30.59 20.26 -38.96
C PRO A 441 -31.50 19.27 -39.68
N ALA A 442 -31.50 18.00 -39.27
CA ALA A 442 -32.65 17.08 -39.30
C ALA A 442 -32.24 15.63 -39.04
N ALA A 443 -32.36 15.18 -37.78
CA ALA A 443 -32.77 13.83 -37.36
C ALA A 443 -32.65 13.74 -35.83
N VAL A 444 -33.43 14.55 -35.10
CA VAL A 444 -33.61 14.33 -33.66
C VAL A 444 -34.71 13.28 -33.52
N GLY A 445 -34.29 12.01 -33.48
CA GLY A 445 -35.20 10.86 -33.40
C GLY A 445 -34.55 9.65 -32.73
N THR A 446 -34.63 9.61 -31.40
CA THR A 446 -35.09 8.44 -30.63
C THR A 446 -34.36 7.08 -30.78
N GLU A 447 -33.07 7.02 -31.07
CA GLU A 447 -32.33 5.78 -30.84
C GLU A 447 -31.67 5.81 -29.46
N GLY A 448 -32.19 5.00 -28.55
CA GLY A 448 -31.61 4.79 -27.23
C GLY A 448 -30.18 4.21 -27.31
N PRO A 449 -29.51 4.05 -26.17
CA PRO A 449 -28.16 3.47 -26.12
C PRO A 449 -28.18 2.00 -26.60
N THR A 450 -27.72 1.75 -27.83
CA THR A 450 -27.66 0.42 -28.44
C THR A 450 -26.23 0.00 -28.74
N LEU A 451 -25.95 -1.31 -28.64
CA LEU A 451 -24.64 -1.86 -28.99
C LEU A 451 -24.39 -1.75 -30.50
N SER A 452 -25.44 -1.86 -31.32
CA SER A 452 -25.36 -1.66 -32.77
C SER A 452 -24.75 -0.32 -33.15
N ARG A 453 -25.13 0.76 -32.45
CA ARG A 453 -24.61 2.11 -32.70
C ARG A 453 -23.11 2.23 -32.40
N VAL A 454 -22.63 1.56 -31.36
CA VAL A 454 -21.19 1.50 -31.04
C VAL A 454 -20.44 0.74 -32.13
N ILE A 455 -20.94 -0.43 -32.53
CA ILE A 455 -20.34 -1.24 -33.61
C ILE A 455 -20.32 -0.45 -34.93
N GLU A 456 -21.41 0.22 -35.30
CA GLU A 456 -21.51 1.02 -36.53
C GLU A 456 -20.49 2.17 -36.56
N HIS A 457 -20.35 2.88 -35.43
CA HIS A 457 -19.38 3.96 -35.31
C HIS A 457 -17.94 3.47 -35.54
N LEU A 458 -17.57 2.36 -34.89
CA LEU A 458 -16.24 1.76 -34.98
C LEU A 458 -15.95 1.14 -36.36
N THR A 459 -16.97 0.65 -37.07
CA THR A 459 -16.81 -0.07 -38.34
C THR A 459 -16.82 0.80 -39.59
N GLY A 460 -17.27 2.05 -39.52
CA GLY A 460 -17.22 2.94 -40.68
C GLY A 460 -18.57 3.42 -41.23
N THR A 461 -19.67 2.74 -40.93
CA THR A 461 -20.84 2.69 -41.83
C THR A 461 -21.89 3.81 -41.69
N GLY A 462 -21.57 4.92 -41.05
CA GLY A 462 -22.47 6.08 -40.91
C GLY A 462 -22.52 6.97 -42.16
N THR A 463 -23.59 6.82 -42.96
CA THR A 463 -24.19 7.77 -43.91
C THR A 463 -23.27 8.60 -44.81
N GLY A 464 -22.86 8.01 -45.94
CA GLY A 464 -22.49 8.71 -47.16
C GLY A 464 -23.57 8.54 -48.24
N THR A 465 -24.77 9.13 -48.04
CA THR A 465 -25.76 9.29 -49.12
C THR A 465 -25.34 10.45 -50.00
N GLY A 466 -24.40 10.17 -50.91
CA GLY A 466 -24.06 11.02 -52.05
C GLY A 466 -24.54 10.37 -53.34
N THR A 467 -25.82 10.54 -53.63
CA THR A 467 -26.42 10.31 -54.96
C THR A 467 -25.63 11.06 -56.02
N GLY A 468 -25.06 10.32 -56.97
CA GLY A 468 -24.40 10.83 -58.16
C GLY A 468 -24.82 10.06 -59.42
N THR A 469 -26.12 9.85 -59.61
CA THR A 469 -26.72 9.73 -60.96
C THR A 469 -26.65 11.12 -61.61
N GLY A 470 -26.18 11.38 -62.81
CA GLY A 470 -25.60 10.60 -63.89
C GLY A 470 -25.62 11.50 -65.13
N THR A 471 -24.62 11.42 -66.00
CA THR A 471 -24.73 11.89 -67.39
C THR A 471 -23.86 10.99 -68.25
N GLY A 472 -24.50 10.15 -69.07
CA GLY A 472 -23.83 9.34 -70.08
C GLY A 472 -23.40 10.18 -71.30
N THR A 473 -22.50 9.62 -72.10
CA THR A 473 -22.45 9.75 -73.56
C THR A 473 -21.63 8.58 -74.10
N GLU A 474 -22.15 7.99 -75.17
CA GLU A 474 -21.73 6.77 -75.88
C GLU A 474 -20.47 6.92 -76.74
N ALA A 475 -19.94 5.75 -77.15
CA ALA A 475 -19.15 5.38 -78.35
C ALA A 475 -17.88 4.63 -77.93
N GLY A 476 -17.53 3.42 -78.40
CA GLY A 476 -17.92 2.62 -79.55
C GLY A 476 -16.65 1.91 -80.06
N THR A 477 -16.78 0.68 -80.59
CA THR A 477 -15.76 -0.14 -81.31
C THR A 477 -14.60 -0.68 -80.45
N GLY A 478 -14.12 -1.92 -80.52
CA GLY A 478 -14.22 -3.10 -81.39
C GLY A 478 -12.92 -3.88 -81.06
N ARG A 479 -12.90 -5.18 -80.80
CA ARG A 479 -12.83 -6.28 -81.78
C ARG A 479 -11.79 -7.30 -81.25
N ASP A 480 -12.20 -8.56 -81.28
CA ASP A 480 -11.49 -9.84 -81.48
C ASP A 480 -10.24 -10.30 -80.67
N ASP A 481 -10.33 -11.61 -80.44
CA ASP A 481 -9.30 -12.66 -80.42
C ASP A 481 -8.79 -13.24 -79.09
N ALA A 482 -9.14 -14.52 -78.94
CA ALA A 482 -8.74 -15.50 -77.94
C ALA A 482 -7.47 -16.26 -78.40
N PRO A 483 -7.17 -17.47 -77.88
CA PRO A 483 -6.61 -17.83 -76.57
C PRO A 483 -5.27 -18.62 -76.74
N VAL A 484 -4.93 -19.52 -75.79
CA VAL A 484 -3.91 -20.61 -75.85
C VAL A 484 -2.54 -20.19 -75.26
N THR A 485 -1.82 -20.92 -74.40
CA THR A 485 -1.65 -22.38 -74.19
C THR A 485 -1.20 -22.69 -72.76
N GLN A 486 -1.56 -23.89 -72.31
CA GLN A 486 -0.96 -24.71 -71.26
C GLN A 486 0.03 -25.67 -71.95
N ASP A 487 1.24 -25.93 -71.40
CA ASP A 487 1.73 -27.28 -71.01
C ASP A 487 3.23 -27.33 -70.66
N ASP A 488 3.57 -28.47 -70.03
CA ASP A 488 4.87 -29.13 -69.81
C ASP A 488 5.64 -28.76 -68.52
N LEU A 489 5.62 -29.55 -67.44
CA LEU A 489 6.04 -30.96 -67.18
C LEU A 489 7.55 -31.18 -67.00
N ASP A 490 7.82 -32.07 -66.05
CA ASP A 490 9.03 -32.86 -65.78
C ASP A 490 10.19 -32.24 -64.99
N THR A 491 10.89 -32.95 -64.08
CA THR A 491 10.76 -34.25 -63.40
C THR A 491 12.04 -34.41 -62.54
N HIS A 492 11.96 -34.90 -61.29
CA HIS A 492 12.70 -36.08 -60.77
C HIS A 492 12.84 -36.15 -59.23
N ASP A 493 12.36 -37.29 -58.72
CA ASP A 493 12.59 -37.95 -57.43
C ASP A 493 14.06 -38.31 -57.13
N THR A 494 14.39 -38.50 -55.84
CA THR A 494 14.76 -39.80 -55.19
C THR A 494 15.41 -39.53 -53.81
N HIS A 495 14.84 -40.05 -52.70
CA HIS A 495 15.29 -41.23 -51.89
C HIS A 495 16.69 -41.09 -51.27
N ASP A 496 17.03 -41.51 -50.04
CA ASP A 496 16.36 -42.08 -48.86
C ASP A 496 17.46 -42.22 -47.77
N ALA A 497 17.07 -42.60 -46.55
CA ALA A 497 17.86 -43.27 -45.48
C ALA A 497 18.77 -42.47 -44.49
N GLN A 498 18.26 -42.36 -43.25
CA GLN A 498 18.79 -42.90 -41.97
C GLN A 498 20.30 -42.75 -41.63
N ASP A 499 20.66 -42.16 -40.48
CA ASP A 499 20.97 -42.91 -39.23
C ASP A 499 21.55 -42.01 -38.08
N THR A 500 21.18 -42.36 -36.84
CA THR A 500 21.86 -42.16 -35.53
C THR A 500 22.20 -40.80 -34.89
N LEU A 501 21.64 -40.64 -33.66
CA LEU A 501 22.22 -40.19 -32.39
C LEU A 501 23.16 -38.96 -32.33
N ASN A 502 22.73 -37.89 -31.64
CA ASN A 502 23.25 -37.59 -30.29
C ASN A 502 22.51 -36.41 -29.62
N THR A 503 21.86 -36.72 -28.50
CA THR A 503 21.48 -35.78 -27.45
C THR A 503 22.75 -35.20 -26.82
N HIS A 504 22.92 -33.87 -26.82
CA HIS A 504 23.72 -33.16 -25.83
C HIS A 504 23.10 -31.80 -25.50
N ASP A 505 22.55 -31.79 -24.31
CA ASP A 505 22.37 -30.69 -23.37
C ASP A 505 23.49 -29.65 -23.42
N SER A 506 23.12 -28.36 -23.45
CA SER A 506 23.95 -27.21 -23.08
C SER A 506 23.09 -25.95 -23.00
N HIS A 507 22.37 -25.78 -21.89
CA HIS A 507 21.94 -24.47 -21.42
C HIS A 507 23.17 -23.57 -21.22
N ARG A 508 23.24 -22.44 -21.93
CA ARG A 508 24.20 -21.38 -21.65
C ARG A 508 23.46 -20.08 -21.36
N VAL A 509 23.58 -19.69 -20.10
CA VAL A 509 23.24 -18.39 -19.50
C VAL A 509 23.94 -17.28 -20.28
N VAL A 510 23.18 -16.25 -20.66
CA VAL A 510 23.75 -14.95 -21.05
C VAL A 510 23.09 -13.90 -20.16
N ASP A 511 23.88 -13.45 -19.18
CA ASP A 511 23.77 -12.13 -18.59
C ASP A 511 23.97 -11.10 -19.71
N ASP A 512 23.08 -10.10 -19.82
CA ASP A 512 23.53 -8.77 -20.25
C ASP A 512 22.64 -7.69 -19.63
N ASP A 513 23.28 -6.85 -18.84
CA ASP A 513 22.74 -5.76 -18.05
C ASP A 513 23.59 -4.54 -18.39
N ALA A 514 23.15 -3.68 -19.32
CA ALA A 514 23.62 -2.29 -19.44
C ALA A 514 22.85 -1.42 -20.45
N MET A 515 22.27 -0.35 -19.89
CA MET A 515 22.33 1.04 -20.38
C MET A 515 21.40 1.53 -21.51
N TYR A 516 20.34 2.21 -21.06
CA TYR A 516 19.90 3.56 -21.46
C TYR A 516 20.36 4.10 -22.83
N GLY A 517 19.47 3.97 -23.80
CA GLY A 517 19.31 4.91 -24.92
C GLY A 517 17.83 5.25 -25.00
N GLY A 518 17.48 6.50 -24.72
CA GLY A 518 16.10 6.98 -24.77
C GLY A 518 15.62 7.05 -26.21
N GLU A 519 14.53 6.34 -26.48
CA GLU A 519 13.59 6.67 -27.54
C GLU A 519 12.24 6.85 -26.83
N ASP A 520 11.96 8.11 -26.50
CA ASP A 520 10.59 8.59 -26.37
C ASP A 520 9.94 8.40 -27.76
N ASP A 521 9.31 7.24 -27.98
CA ASP A 521 8.36 7.07 -29.08
C ASP A 521 6.95 7.05 -28.50
N ASP A 522 6.23 8.10 -28.88
CA ASP A 522 4.94 8.54 -28.42
C ASP A 522 3.86 7.80 -29.24
N GLY A 523 2.89 7.19 -28.58
CA GLY A 523 1.63 6.75 -29.20
C GLY A 523 1.56 5.29 -29.67
N GLY A 524 1.10 4.41 -28.77
CA GLY A 524 0.43 3.16 -29.15
C GLY A 524 -0.85 3.45 -29.92
N GLY A 525 -0.72 3.77 -31.21
CA GLY A 525 -1.80 4.18 -32.09
C GLY A 525 -2.86 3.10 -32.21
N VAL A 526 -4.10 3.44 -31.82
CA VAL A 526 -5.26 2.63 -32.21
C VAL A 526 -5.36 2.74 -33.73
N ALA A 527 -5.17 1.62 -34.46
CA ALA A 527 -5.04 1.64 -35.92
C ALA A 527 -6.27 2.24 -36.66
N ASN A 528 -7.40 2.36 -35.97
CA ASN A 528 -8.61 3.04 -36.43
C ASN A 528 -8.72 4.44 -35.82
N GLU A 529 -8.70 5.48 -36.66
CA GLU A 529 -8.81 6.89 -36.28
C GLU A 529 -10.06 7.18 -35.42
N ARG A 530 -11.18 6.47 -35.67
CA ARG A 530 -12.41 6.62 -34.90
C ARG A 530 -12.28 6.03 -33.50
N SER A 531 -11.64 4.87 -33.39
CA SER A 531 -11.31 4.27 -32.11
C SER A 531 -10.37 5.17 -31.30
N ALA A 532 -9.39 5.80 -31.95
CA ALA A 532 -8.50 6.77 -31.31
C ALA A 532 -9.26 8.01 -30.80
N ALA A 533 -10.16 8.58 -31.60
CA ALA A 533 -10.99 9.72 -31.20
C ALA A 533 -11.91 9.40 -30.00
N LEU A 534 -12.54 8.22 -30.01
CA LEU A 534 -13.39 7.75 -28.93
C LEU A 534 -12.60 7.46 -27.65
N ALA A 535 -11.43 6.83 -27.78
CA ALA A 535 -10.50 6.61 -26.68
C ALA A 535 -10.04 7.93 -26.04
N ALA A 536 -9.66 8.93 -26.85
CA ALA A 536 -9.27 10.26 -26.36
C ALA A 536 -10.44 10.96 -25.62
N GLY A 537 -11.65 10.87 -26.15
CA GLY A 537 -12.85 11.40 -25.49
C GLY A 537 -13.15 10.74 -24.14
N LEU A 538 -13.01 9.41 -24.06
CA LEU A 538 -13.14 8.65 -22.81
C LEU A 538 -12.08 9.05 -21.78
N SER A 539 -10.82 9.15 -22.20
CA SER A 539 -9.72 9.62 -21.33
C SER A 539 -9.98 11.02 -20.80
N ALA A 540 -10.48 11.94 -21.64
CA ALA A 540 -10.79 13.30 -21.24
C ALA A 540 -12.01 13.40 -20.29
N GLU A 541 -13.01 12.53 -20.44
CA GLU A 541 -14.14 12.44 -19.51
C GLU A 541 -13.69 11.88 -18.16
N LEU A 542 -12.87 10.82 -18.14
CA LEU A 542 -12.33 10.25 -16.90
C LEU A 542 -11.44 11.25 -16.15
N ALA A 543 -10.57 11.97 -16.85
CA ALA A 543 -9.74 13.00 -16.24
C ALA A 543 -10.58 14.14 -15.62
N ARG A 544 -11.72 14.49 -16.23
CA ARG A 544 -12.65 15.48 -15.67
C ARG A 544 -13.36 14.96 -14.42
N GLU A 545 -13.77 13.70 -14.40
CA GLU A 545 -14.38 13.09 -13.22
C GLU A 545 -13.38 12.91 -12.08
N GLU A 546 -12.14 12.50 -12.36
CA GLU A 546 -11.07 12.43 -11.35
C GLU A 546 -10.75 13.80 -10.76
N ALA A 547 -10.79 14.87 -11.58
CA ALA A 547 -10.60 16.24 -11.11
C ALA A 547 -11.82 16.78 -10.31
N ALA A 548 -13.03 16.29 -10.62
CA ALA A 548 -14.27 16.68 -9.95
C ALA A 548 -14.56 15.84 -8.70
N ALA A 549 -13.95 14.66 -8.57
CA ALA A 549 -14.06 13.82 -7.39
C ALA A 549 -13.60 14.64 -6.18
N PRO A 550 -14.39 14.71 -5.10
CA PRO A 550 -14.01 15.43 -3.91
C PRO A 550 -12.80 14.71 -3.30
N THR A 551 -11.60 15.13 -3.68
CA THR A 551 -10.46 14.99 -2.79
C THR A 551 -10.89 15.66 -1.49
N ALA A 552 -10.78 14.96 -0.37
CA ALA A 552 -10.95 15.51 0.98
C ALA A 552 -9.85 16.55 1.30
N ARG A 553 -9.55 17.43 0.34
CA ARG A 553 -8.75 18.63 0.48
C ARG A 553 -9.68 19.74 0.93
N ALA A 554 -9.54 20.08 2.19
CA ALA A 554 -9.94 21.37 2.77
C ALA A 554 -11.44 21.59 3.03
N ALA A 555 -11.99 20.89 4.03
CA ALA A 555 -12.95 21.48 4.96
C ALA A 555 -13.11 20.62 6.22
N SER A 556 -12.36 20.94 7.29
CA SER A 556 -12.77 20.56 8.64
C SER A 556 -13.76 21.60 9.16
N PRO A 557 -15.01 21.26 9.51
CA PRO A 557 -15.71 22.00 10.54
C PRO A 557 -15.10 21.57 11.88
N ALA A 558 -14.47 22.51 12.58
CA ALA A 558 -14.06 22.30 13.95
C ALA A 558 -15.30 22.05 14.82
N GLY A 559 -15.42 20.84 15.38
CA GLY A 559 -16.31 20.58 16.51
C GLY A 559 -17.12 19.29 16.43
N SER A 560 -16.54 18.18 16.87
CA SER A 560 -17.24 17.25 17.77
C SER A 560 -16.20 16.34 18.45
N ALA A 561 -16.10 16.47 19.77
CA ALA A 561 -15.27 15.60 20.59
C ALA A 561 -16.00 14.25 20.76
N GLY A 562 -15.81 13.36 19.79
CA GLY A 562 -16.18 11.94 19.87
C GLY A 562 -15.03 11.10 20.40
N GLN A 563 -15.36 10.06 21.16
CA GLN A 563 -14.44 9.21 21.93
C GLN A 563 -13.69 8.22 21.01
N GLY A 564 -12.84 8.72 20.11
CA GLY A 564 -11.99 7.93 19.23
C GLY A 564 -10.63 7.61 19.87
N GLY A 565 -10.21 6.34 19.82
CA GLY A 565 -8.89 5.90 20.29
C GLY A 565 -7.72 6.59 19.56
N PRO A 566 -6.50 6.58 20.12
CA PRO A 566 -5.36 7.37 19.63
C PRO A 566 -4.96 7.11 18.17
N ASP A 567 -5.38 5.98 17.59
CA ASP A 567 -5.10 5.62 16.19
C ASP A 567 -6.00 6.37 15.18
N THR A 568 -7.19 6.84 15.61
CA THR A 568 -8.08 7.66 14.76
C THR A 568 -7.52 9.07 14.50
N ALA A 569 -6.80 9.64 15.48
CA ALA A 569 -6.17 10.95 15.36
C ALA A 569 -4.95 10.99 14.42
N LEU A 570 -4.45 9.84 13.97
CA LEU A 570 -3.37 9.75 12.97
C LEU A 570 -3.91 9.77 11.53
N LEU A 571 -5.18 9.41 11.34
CA LEU A 571 -5.84 9.36 10.04
C LEU A 571 -6.33 10.74 9.57
N ASP A 572 -6.52 11.68 10.50
CA ASP A 572 -7.00 13.05 10.24
C ASP A 572 -5.98 13.92 9.47
N ASP A 573 -4.74 13.42 9.27
CA ASP A 573 -3.62 14.15 8.68
C ASP A 573 -3.42 13.85 7.17
N GLY A 574 -4.53 13.83 6.42
CA GLY A 574 -4.52 13.96 4.96
C GLY A 574 -3.61 12.98 4.21
N MET A 575 -3.64 11.70 4.59
CA MET A 575 -2.90 10.65 3.88
C MET A 575 -3.44 10.50 2.46
N LEU A 576 -2.67 10.96 1.48
CA LEU A 576 -2.88 10.58 0.08
C LEU A 576 -2.69 9.05 -0.05
N PRO A 577 -3.39 8.38 -0.98
CA PRO A 577 -3.11 6.98 -1.25
C PRO A 577 -1.62 6.84 -1.57
N LEU A 578 -0.95 5.91 -0.87
CA LEU A 578 0.51 5.82 -0.88
C LEU A 578 1.07 5.53 -2.28
N PHE A 579 0.27 4.86 -3.14
CA PHE A 579 0.56 4.61 -4.55
C PHE A 579 -0.75 4.49 -5.35
N PRO A 580 -0.80 4.95 -6.61
CA PRO A 580 -1.90 4.60 -7.50
C PRO A 580 -1.88 3.09 -7.74
N LEU A 581 -2.95 2.39 -7.36
CA LEU A 581 -3.08 0.93 -7.50
C LEU A 581 -3.04 0.44 -8.96
N GLN A 582 -3.18 1.35 -9.94
CA GLN A 582 -3.11 1.00 -11.35
C GLN A 582 -2.16 1.94 -12.09
N PRO A 583 -1.30 1.40 -12.98
CA PRO A 583 -0.58 2.23 -13.94
C PRO A 583 -1.56 2.96 -14.86
N PRO A 584 -1.16 4.10 -15.46
CA PRO A 584 -2.00 4.82 -16.41
C PRO A 584 -2.38 3.89 -17.58
N ARG A 585 -3.68 3.72 -17.80
CA ARG A 585 -4.23 2.85 -18.84
C ARG A 585 -4.04 3.48 -20.20
N THR A 586 -3.75 2.66 -21.20
CA THR A 586 -3.71 3.14 -22.59
C THR A 586 -5.12 3.46 -23.08
N GLY A 587 -5.27 4.40 -24.03
CA GLY A 587 -6.57 4.72 -24.62
C GLY A 587 -7.27 3.49 -25.24
N ARG A 588 -6.48 2.56 -25.77
CA ARG A 588 -6.94 1.28 -26.31
C ARG A 588 -7.58 0.39 -25.25
N GLU A 589 -6.92 0.23 -24.10
CA GLU A 589 -7.45 -0.55 -22.97
C GLU A 589 -8.72 0.07 -22.41
N LEU A 590 -8.75 1.40 -22.27
CA LEU A 590 -9.94 2.13 -21.85
C LEU A 590 -11.11 1.87 -22.80
N LEU A 591 -10.92 2.04 -24.11
CA LEU A 591 -11.98 1.80 -25.08
C LEU A 591 -12.45 0.33 -25.06
N THR A 592 -11.53 -0.62 -24.94
CA THR A 592 -11.85 -2.06 -24.85
C THR A 592 -12.71 -2.37 -23.63
N ASP A 593 -12.38 -1.82 -22.47
CA ASP A 593 -13.15 -1.98 -21.24
C ASP A 593 -14.58 -1.43 -21.39
N HIS A 594 -14.73 -0.26 -22.02
CA HIS A 594 -16.04 0.39 -22.19
C HIS A 594 -16.92 -0.33 -23.23
N VAL A 595 -16.34 -0.81 -24.32
CA VAL A 595 -17.08 -1.62 -25.31
C VAL A 595 -17.46 -2.97 -24.69
N THR A 596 -16.57 -3.59 -23.92
CA THR A 596 -16.86 -4.83 -23.19
C THR A 596 -18.03 -4.62 -22.22
N ALA A 597 -18.03 -3.52 -21.46
CA ALA A 597 -19.13 -3.16 -20.57
C ALA A 597 -20.47 -3.01 -21.33
N MET A 598 -20.46 -2.39 -22.51
CA MET A 598 -21.67 -2.26 -23.35
C MET A 598 -22.17 -3.61 -23.85
N VAL A 599 -21.26 -4.51 -24.26
CA VAL A 599 -21.62 -5.88 -24.67
C VAL A 599 -22.22 -6.66 -23.50
N CYS A 600 -21.62 -6.57 -22.31
CA CYS A 600 -22.14 -7.21 -21.10
C CYS A 600 -23.56 -6.72 -20.76
N CYS A 601 -23.80 -5.40 -20.80
CA CYS A 601 -25.13 -4.87 -20.54
C CYS A 601 -26.17 -5.36 -21.56
N ALA A 602 -25.81 -5.40 -22.85
CA ALA A 602 -26.69 -5.95 -23.89
C ALA A 602 -26.99 -7.44 -23.68
N ALA A 603 -26.00 -8.23 -23.26
CA ALA A 603 -26.17 -9.64 -22.95
C ALA A 603 -27.12 -9.85 -21.75
N THR A 604 -26.93 -9.07 -20.68
CA THR A 604 -27.79 -9.11 -19.48
C THR A 604 -29.23 -8.72 -19.80
N ASP A 605 -29.43 -7.66 -20.58
CA ASP A 605 -30.77 -7.14 -20.87
C ASP A 605 -31.54 -7.97 -21.93
N THR A 606 -30.85 -8.72 -22.80
CA THR A 606 -31.50 -9.36 -23.98
C THR A 606 -31.40 -10.89 -24.06
N ALA A 607 -30.40 -11.49 -23.40
CA ALA A 607 -30.11 -12.91 -23.51
C ALA A 607 -30.10 -13.65 -22.16
N GLY A 608 -30.49 -12.99 -21.06
CA GLY A 608 -30.54 -13.60 -19.73
C GLY A 608 -29.17 -13.93 -19.15
N ALA A 609 -28.10 -13.29 -19.66
CA ALA A 609 -26.80 -13.35 -19.01
C ALA A 609 -26.84 -12.62 -17.65
N SER A 610 -25.94 -12.98 -16.75
CA SER A 610 -25.86 -12.37 -15.42
C SER A 610 -24.46 -11.83 -15.14
N PRO A 611 -24.34 -10.75 -14.34
CA PRO A 611 -23.06 -10.32 -13.83
C PRO A 611 -22.48 -11.39 -12.91
N GLY A 612 -21.16 -11.55 -12.96
CA GLY A 612 -20.41 -12.47 -12.12
C GLY A 612 -19.08 -11.87 -11.69
N LEU A 613 -18.41 -12.58 -10.80
CA LEU A 613 -17.09 -12.23 -10.30
C LEU A 613 -16.11 -13.36 -10.61
N ASP A 614 -15.03 -13.01 -11.30
CA ASP A 614 -13.83 -13.79 -11.40
C ASP A 614 -12.79 -13.24 -10.43
N TRP A 615 -12.26 -14.06 -9.52
CA TRP A 615 -11.36 -13.57 -8.47
C TRP A 615 -10.01 -13.05 -8.98
N LEU A 616 -9.60 -13.43 -10.20
CA LEU A 616 -8.31 -13.02 -10.79
C LEU A 616 -8.47 -11.96 -11.86
N ASP A 617 -9.56 -12.02 -12.62
CA ASP A 617 -9.81 -11.12 -13.75
C ASP A 617 -10.81 -10.00 -13.40
N GLY A 618 -11.56 -10.15 -12.30
CA GLY A 618 -12.56 -9.20 -11.82
C GLY A 618 -13.95 -9.43 -12.41
N PRO A 619 -14.68 -8.36 -12.80
CA PRO A 619 -16.00 -8.46 -13.43
C PRO A 619 -16.05 -9.48 -14.58
N SER A 620 -16.99 -10.43 -14.53
CA SER A 620 -17.14 -11.47 -15.55
C SER A 620 -18.58 -11.68 -15.97
N LEU A 621 -18.82 -12.05 -17.23
CA LEU A 621 -20.15 -12.34 -17.76
C LEU A 621 -20.45 -13.84 -17.61
N LEU A 622 -21.58 -14.16 -16.98
CA LEU A 622 -22.07 -15.53 -16.82
C LEU A 622 -23.22 -15.80 -17.80
N ILE A 623 -23.10 -16.87 -18.57
CA ILE A 623 -24.12 -17.36 -19.52
C ILE A 623 -24.50 -18.76 -19.07
N ASN A 624 -25.77 -18.98 -18.75
CA ASN A 624 -26.26 -20.25 -18.18
C ASN A 624 -25.49 -20.68 -16.91
N GLY A 625 -24.95 -19.73 -16.15
CA GLY A 625 -24.14 -19.98 -14.94
C GLY A 625 -22.66 -20.26 -15.22
N GLU A 626 -22.22 -20.30 -16.47
CA GLU A 626 -20.81 -20.50 -16.85
C GLU A 626 -20.15 -19.20 -17.32
N ARG A 627 -18.86 -19.03 -17.00
CA ARG A 627 -18.09 -17.86 -17.41
C ARG A 627 -17.87 -17.84 -18.91
N SER A 628 -18.16 -16.71 -19.55
CA SER A 628 -17.78 -16.46 -20.94
C SER A 628 -16.31 -16.05 -21.06
N ALA A 629 -15.45 -16.91 -21.61
CA ALA A 629 -14.01 -16.64 -21.77
C ALA A 629 -13.64 -15.96 -23.09
N ASP A 630 -14.47 -16.08 -24.13
CA ASP A 630 -14.11 -15.70 -25.50
C ASP A 630 -14.41 -14.24 -25.88
N LEU A 631 -14.88 -13.41 -24.93
CA LEU A 631 -15.35 -12.05 -25.23
C LEU A 631 -14.20 -11.07 -25.52
N ALA A 632 -13.17 -11.07 -24.67
CA ALA A 632 -12.06 -10.11 -24.75
C ALA A 632 -11.36 -10.07 -26.13
N PRO A 633 -10.93 -11.20 -26.73
CA PRO A 633 -10.27 -11.16 -28.05
C PRO A 633 -11.20 -10.67 -29.17
N ARG A 634 -12.52 -10.87 -29.05
CA ARG A 634 -13.51 -10.43 -30.06
C ARG A 634 -13.72 -8.92 -30.00
N VAL A 635 -13.81 -8.35 -28.81
CA VAL A 635 -13.90 -6.89 -28.61
C VAL A 635 -12.61 -6.22 -29.07
N LEU A 636 -11.45 -6.81 -28.76
CA LEU A 636 -10.17 -6.25 -29.16
C LEU A 636 -10.03 -6.14 -30.69
N ARG A 637 -10.44 -7.18 -31.44
CA ARG A 637 -10.47 -7.12 -32.92
C ARG A 637 -11.37 -6.00 -33.46
N LEU A 638 -12.51 -5.75 -32.83
CA LEU A 638 -13.38 -4.62 -33.20
C LEU A 638 -12.70 -3.28 -32.92
N VAL A 639 -12.05 -3.12 -31.76
CA VAL A 639 -11.41 -1.86 -31.36
C VAL A 639 -10.19 -1.53 -32.22
N GLU A 640 -9.32 -2.53 -32.46
CA GLU A 640 -8.06 -2.36 -33.20
C GLU A 640 -8.27 -2.30 -34.71
N ASN A 641 -9.04 -3.25 -35.26
CA ASN A 641 -9.15 -3.43 -36.72
C ASN A 641 -10.46 -2.89 -37.31
N GLY A 642 -11.42 -2.48 -36.47
CA GLY A 642 -12.77 -2.16 -36.93
C GLY A 642 -13.53 -3.36 -37.48
N ASP A 643 -13.07 -4.59 -37.23
CA ASP A 643 -13.72 -5.82 -37.72
C ASP A 643 -14.79 -6.29 -36.72
N PRO A 644 -16.09 -6.21 -37.07
CA PRO A 644 -17.16 -6.59 -36.17
C PRO A 644 -17.52 -8.08 -36.27
N THR A 645 -16.98 -8.81 -37.25
CA THR A 645 -17.44 -10.16 -37.63
C THR A 645 -17.36 -11.14 -36.47
N PRO A 646 -16.22 -11.27 -35.76
CA PRO A 646 -16.09 -12.24 -34.67
C PRO A 646 -17.02 -11.94 -33.49
N LEU A 647 -17.34 -10.66 -33.26
CA LEU A 647 -18.26 -10.23 -32.22
C LEU A 647 -19.71 -10.46 -32.64
N ARG A 648 -20.08 -10.11 -33.88
CA ARG A 648 -21.45 -10.32 -34.41
C ARG A 648 -21.84 -11.79 -34.42
N ASP A 649 -20.95 -12.66 -34.87
CA ASP A 649 -21.20 -14.12 -34.89
C ASP A 649 -21.44 -14.67 -33.47
N TRP A 650 -20.67 -14.17 -32.50
CA TRP A 650 -20.83 -14.52 -31.09
C TRP A 650 -22.15 -14.03 -30.50
N LEU A 651 -22.52 -12.77 -30.77
CA LEU A 651 -23.80 -12.20 -30.32
C LEU A 651 -24.99 -13.00 -30.88
N LEU A 652 -24.93 -13.34 -32.17
CA LEU A 652 -25.96 -14.14 -32.85
C LEU A 652 -26.08 -15.54 -32.24
N HIS A 653 -24.96 -16.22 -32.01
CA HIS A 653 -24.94 -17.56 -31.42
C HIS A 653 -25.60 -17.60 -30.03
N LEU A 654 -25.42 -16.54 -29.25
CA LEU A 654 -25.96 -16.42 -27.90
C LEU A 654 -27.35 -15.75 -27.86
N GLY A 655 -27.90 -15.35 -28.99
CA GLY A 655 -29.19 -14.66 -29.07
C GLY A 655 -29.19 -13.24 -28.46
N ILE A 656 -28.02 -12.63 -28.31
CA ILE A 656 -27.86 -11.25 -27.81
C ILE A 656 -28.31 -10.29 -28.92
N ARG A 657 -29.19 -9.35 -28.59
CA ARG A 657 -29.80 -8.43 -29.56
C ARG A 657 -29.16 -7.03 -29.50
N PRO A 658 -28.15 -6.73 -30.33
CA PRO A 658 -27.41 -5.47 -30.25
C PRO A 658 -28.26 -4.24 -30.60
N GLU A 659 -29.37 -4.42 -31.31
CA GLU A 659 -30.32 -3.38 -31.72
C GLU A 659 -31.27 -2.92 -30.61
N LYS A 660 -31.40 -3.70 -29.53
CA LYS A 660 -32.28 -3.32 -28.42
C LYS A 660 -31.63 -2.27 -27.53
N PRO A 661 -32.38 -1.27 -27.04
CA PRO A 661 -31.86 -0.29 -26.10
C PRO A 661 -31.49 -0.97 -24.79
N VAL A 662 -30.31 -0.61 -24.28
CA VAL A 662 -29.77 -1.08 -23.00
C VAL A 662 -30.20 -0.13 -21.88
N ARG A 663 -30.50 -0.66 -20.69
CA ARG A 663 -30.78 0.19 -19.53
C ARG A 663 -29.47 0.73 -18.97
N LEU A 664 -29.33 2.05 -18.96
CA LEU A 664 -28.19 2.74 -18.36
C LEU A 664 -28.58 3.35 -17.01
N VAL A 665 -27.57 3.72 -16.21
CA VAL A 665 -27.71 4.34 -14.87
C VAL A 665 -27.99 5.82 -14.98
#